data_AF-A0A6P7F5E9-F1
#
_entry.id   AF-A0A6P7F5E9-F1
#
_cell.length_a   1.000
_cell.length_b   1.000
_cell.length_c   1.000
_cell.angle_alpha   90.00
_cell.angle_beta   90.00
_cell.angle_gamma   90.00
#
_symmetry.space_group_name_H-M   'P 1'
#
loop_
_entity.id
_entity.type
_entity.pdbx_description
1 polymer ?
#
loop_
_entity_poly.entity_id
_entity_poly.type
_entity_poly.pdbx_seq_one_letter_code
_entity_poly.pdbx_strand_id
1 'polypeptide(L)'
;MSKYVYRSPLNDAICAPEREQKCPWNPKVDRSTSIHTKVDWNAPKPKILPNALAAIGNTPLIKLNRIPQQEGLECDIYVKCEFFNPGGSVKDRMANRILTDAENEGILKPGCTIIEPSSGNTGIGLAMAAAIKGYRCIIVMSEKISKEKEYVMRALGAEVIRCPVTANSFSPYGMFGTVHRLSKEIPNSVIFDQFSNPGNPLTHYDTTAEEIYDQCDKQVDMIIMGAGTGGTVTGIGRKFKEISPNTEIVCADPFGSSFALPEAINKTDVTFWEIEGMGYDFIPSTLDRKVIDTWIKVGDEKALPMARRLIKDEGLLIGASSGAMMWAAIQAAKAKNFGRGKKVVVVLPDSIRNYLTKFVCDQWMEERNLQPCVNVNNHPWWDLNVSQLGLPALQTVPVNSTFEEALNLMKKLGLNQIPALDGQGGVVGVVSMQLIINKLTSGNAKLSDPIADSLDRLYPRLEKSANIGLVSRVLEREPYLVILDPQGKGPSTVNKPVGVVTPLDFLQFIQKQNNTVNMSKYVYRSPLNDAICAPEREQKCPWNPKADRSTSIHTTVNWQAPRPKILPNALHAIGNTPLIKLNRIPQQEGLECDIYVKCEFFNPGGSVKDRMANRILTDAENEGILKPGCTIIEPSSGNTGIGLAMAAAIKGYRCIIVMSEKISKEKEYVMRALGAEVIRCPVTANSFSPYGMFGTVHRLSKEIPNSIIFDQFSNPGNPLTHYDTTAEEIYDQCDKKVDMIIMGAGTGGTVTGIGRKFKEISPNTEIVCADPIGSSFALPEIINKTDVTFWEIEGMGYDFIPSTLDRKVIDTWIKVGDENALPMARRLIKDEGLLIGASSGAMMWAAIQAAKAKNYGPGKRVVVMLPDSIRNYLTKFVCDQWMEERNLQPCVNTNNHPWWNLNVSQLNLPVPQTVPINSSIEQTLNLMKKLGLNQIPALDDQGGVVGVLSMQLIINKLTSGNATLNDPIADAIDRLYPRVEKSANIGLVSRVLEREPYLVILDTQGKGPSKINKPAGVVTPLDFLQFIQKQH
;
A
#
# COMPACT_ATOMS: atom_id res chain seq x y z
N MET A 1 17.28 -38.27 -17.98
CA MET A 1 16.25 -37.67 -17.11
C MET A 1 15.41 -36.65 -17.90
N SER A 2 14.73 -37.05 -18.98
CA SER A 2 14.11 -36.10 -19.93
C SER A 2 12.82 -36.64 -20.57
N LYS A 3 11.73 -36.79 -19.82
CA LYS A 3 10.45 -37.18 -20.44
C LYS A 3 9.22 -36.32 -20.13
N TYR A 4 9.28 -35.35 -19.20
CA TYR A 4 8.12 -34.49 -18.92
C TYR A 4 8.55 -33.05 -18.61
N VAL A 5 8.88 -32.30 -19.66
CA VAL A 5 9.07 -30.84 -19.62
C VAL A 5 7.68 -30.20 -19.73
N TYR A 6 7.26 -29.40 -18.75
CA TYR A 6 5.95 -28.75 -18.82
C TYR A 6 5.98 -27.63 -19.84
N ARG A 7 5.06 -27.64 -20.82
CA ARG A 7 4.84 -26.52 -21.73
C ARG A 7 3.41 -26.04 -21.60
N SER A 8 3.25 -24.74 -21.39
CA SER A 8 1.93 -24.12 -21.34
C SER A 8 1.22 -24.34 -22.67
N PRO A 9 0.00 -24.90 -22.66
CA PRO A 9 -0.81 -25.03 -23.87
C PRO A 9 -1.23 -23.68 -24.47
N LEU A 10 -1.24 -22.62 -23.65
CA LEU A 10 -1.53 -21.26 -24.11
C LEU A 10 -0.49 -20.73 -25.10
N ASN A 11 0.69 -21.35 -25.18
CA ASN A 11 1.66 -21.04 -26.23
C ASN A 11 1.17 -21.47 -27.62
N ASP A 12 0.32 -22.50 -27.70
CA ASP A 12 -0.11 -23.09 -28.96
C ASP A 12 -1.52 -22.63 -29.36
N ALA A 13 -2.46 -22.54 -28.41
CA ALA A 13 -3.84 -22.12 -28.66
C ALA A 13 -4.48 -21.44 -27.45
N ILE A 14 -5.48 -20.59 -27.68
CA ILE A 14 -6.37 -20.11 -26.62
C ILE A 14 -7.23 -21.28 -26.17
N CYS A 15 -7.05 -21.75 -24.93
CA CYS A 15 -7.77 -22.88 -24.39
C CYS A 15 -8.16 -22.65 -22.93
N ALA A 16 -9.29 -23.23 -22.53
CA ALA A 16 -9.65 -23.30 -21.11
C ALA A 16 -8.58 -24.09 -20.34
N PRO A 17 -8.22 -23.66 -19.12
CA PRO A 17 -7.33 -24.41 -18.23
C PRO A 17 -8.02 -25.61 -17.58
N GLU A 18 -9.32 -25.85 -17.87
CA GLU A 18 -10.04 -27.07 -17.54
C GLU A 18 -9.55 -28.23 -18.43
N ARG A 19 -8.72 -29.09 -17.86
CA ARG A 19 -8.26 -30.31 -18.52
C ARG A 19 -8.28 -31.47 -17.55
N GLU A 20 -8.47 -32.66 -18.10
CA GLU A 20 -8.37 -33.88 -17.30
C GLU A 20 -6.97 -33.98 -16.66
N GLN A 21 -6.94 -34.12 -15.33
CA GLN A 21 -5.70 -34.18 -14.58
C GLN A 21 -5.00 -35.52 -14.83
N LYS A 22 -3.93 -35.51 -15.64
CA LYS A 22 -3.14 -36.71 -15.98
C LYS A 22 -2.12 -37.15 -14.91
N CYS A 23 -2.09 -36.44 -13.77
CA CYS A 23 -1.16 -36.74 -12.69
C CYS A 23 -1.56 -38.07 -12.01
N PRO A 24 -0.67 -39.08 -11.93
CA PRO A 24 -1.00 -40.39 -11.35
C PRO A 24 -0.99 -40.39 -9.81
N TRP A 25 -0.88 -39.22 -9.17
CA TRP A 25 -0.76 -39.11 -7.73
C TRP A 25 -1.95 -39.75 -7.02
N ASN A 26 -1.65 -40.50 -5.96
CA ASN A 26 -2.59 -40.86 -4.90
C ASN A 26 -1.80 -41.04 -3.60
N PRO A 27 -2.45 -41.01 -2.41
CA PRO A 27 -1.76 -41.03 -1.12
C PRO A 27 -0.90 -42.28 -0.86
N LYS A 28 -1.06 -43.36 -1.63
CA LYS A 28 -0.33 -44.63 -1.46
C LYS A 28 0.88 -44.77 -2.39
N VAL A 29 1.02 -43.88 -3.39
CA VAL A 29 2.14 -43.95 -4.34
C VAL A 29 3.40 -43.43 -3.68
N ASP A 30 4.50 -44.17 -3.85
CA ASP A 30 5.80 -43.75 -3.36
C ASP A 30 6.26 -42.47 -4.06
N ARG A 31 6.55 -41.42 -3.27
CA ARG A 31 7.08 -40.14 -3.77
C ARG A 31 8.43 -40.33 -4.48
N SER A 32 9.19 -41.39 -4.16
CA SER A 32 10.43 -41.71 -4.85
C SER A 32 10.21 -41.91 -6.36
N THR A 33 9.07 -42.47 -6.77
CA THR A 33 8.70 -42.74 -8.16
C THR A 33 8.05 -41.55 -8.89
N SER A 34 7.87 -40.41 -8.20
CA SER A 34 7.31 -39.21 -8.82
C SER A 34 8.21 -38.69 -9.95
N ILE A 35 7.59 -38.31 -11.06
CA ILE A 35 8.25 -37.74 -12.24
C ILE A 35 8.65 -36.27 -12.07
N HIS A 36 8.19 -35.62 -10.99
CA HIS A 36 8.34 -34.19 -10.78
C HIS A 36 9.62 -33.84 -10.01
N THR A 37 10.11 -32.61 -10.20
CA THR A 37 11.20 -32.03 -9.39
C THR A 37 10.80 -32.00 -7.91
N LYS A 38 11.79 -32.12 -7.02
CA LYS A 38 11.60 -32.15 -5.57
C LYS A 38 12.46 -31.05 -4.95
N VAL A 39 11.90 -30.33 -4.00
CA VAL A 39 12.61 -29.33 -3.21
C VAL A 39 12.71 -29.80 -1.76
N ASP A 40 13.90 -29.70 -1.17
CA ASP A 40 14.09 -29.88 0.26
C ASP A 40 13.74 -28.57 0.99
N TRP A 41 12.69 -28.61 1.81
CA TRP A 41 12.21 -27.45 2.56
C TRP A 41 13.14 -27.06 3.71
N ASN A 42 13.90 -28.03 4.27
CA ASN A 42 14.75 -27.83 5.43
C ASN A 42 16.23 -27.64 5.05
N ALA A 43 16.50 -27.31 3.79
CA ALA A 43 17.84 -26.96 3.34
C ALA A 43 18.36 -25.78 4.19
N PRO A 44 19.56 -25.86 4.80
CA PRO A 44 20.10 -24.81 5.63
C PRO A 44 20.16 -23.48 4.89
N LYS A 45 19.48 -22.45 5.40
CA LYS A 45 19.60 -21.09 4.87
C LYS A 45 20.86 -20.43 5.41
N PRO A 46 21.69 -19.79 4.56
CA PRO A 46 22.83 -19.02 5.04
C PRO A 46 22.36 -17.83 5.89
N LYS A 47 23.17 -17.40 6.86
CA LYS A 47 22.89 -16.21 7.69
C LYS A 47 22.69 -14.94 6.85
N ILE A 48 23.46 -14.83 5.76
CA ILE A 48 23.30 -13.81 4.72
C ILE A 48 22.63 -14.47 3.52
N LEU A 49 21.44 -14.00 3.17
CA LEU A 49 20.71 -14.51 2.02
C LEU A 49 21.36 -14.00 0.71
N PRO A 50 21.48 -14.83 -0.33
CA PRO A 50 22.13 -14.43 -1.58
C PRO A 50 21.37 -13.36 -2.37
N ASN A 51 20.03 -13.30 -2.24
CA ASN A 51 19.15 -12.29 -2.83
C ASN A 51 17.76 -12.39 -2.17
N ALA A 52 16.82 -11.53 -2.58
CA ALA A 52 15.48 -11.50 -2.02
C ALA A 52 14.66 -12.80 -2.24
N LEU A 53 14.89 -13.57 -3.31
CA LEU A 53 14.16 -14.83 -3.56
C LEU A 53 14.45 -15.88 -2.48
N ALA A 54 15.65 -15.87 -1.89
CA ALA A 54 16.00 -16.77 -0.79
C ALA A 54 15.24 -16.47 0.52
N ALA A 55 14.60 -15.30 0.62
CA ALA A 55 13.73 -14.95 1.74
C ALA A 55 12.31 -15.55 1.62
N ILE A 56 11.97 -16.17 0.48
CA ILE A 56 10.69 -16.86 0.29
C ILE A 56 10.63 -18.11 1.19
N GLY A 57 9.46 -18.36 1.77
CA GLY A 57 9.21 -19.51 2.66
C GLY A 57 9.71 -19.33 4.09
N ASN A 58 9.56 -20.38 4.91
CA ASN A 58 9.75 -20.34 6.37
C ASN A 58 8.94 -19.22 7.04
N THR A 59 7.71 -19.04 6.58
CA THR A 59 6.82 -17.96 7.03
C THR A 59 6.34 -18.22 8.47
N PRO A 60 6.07 -17.16 9.27
CA PRO A 60 5.63 -17.33 10.65
C PRO A 60 4.32 -18.12 10.78
N LEU A 61 4.24 -18.95 11.82
CA LEU A 61 2.99 -19.50 12.33
C LEU A 61 2.67 -18.78 13.65
N ILE A 62 1.55 -18.07 13.71
CA ILE A 62 1.22 -17.19 14.84
C ILE A 62 -0.07 -17.68 15.49
N LYS A 63 -0.10 -17.74 16.83
CA LYS A 63 -1.33 -18.04 17.58
C LYS A 63 -2.27 -16.84 17.58
N LEU A 64 -3.56 -17.06 17.30
CA LEU A 64 -4.60 -16.06 17.50
C LEU A 64 -5.10 -16.11 18.94
N ASN A 65 -5.32 -14.94 19.54
CA ASN A 65 -5.66 -14.87 20.97
C ASN A 65 -7.04 -14.27 21.21
N ARG A 66 -7.44 -13.22 20.48
CA ARG A 66 -8.64 -12.44 20.77
C ARG A 66 -9.84 -12.93 20.00
N ILE A 67 -9.71 -13.13 18.68
CA ILE A 67 -10.83 -13.56 17.83
C ILE A 67 -11.36 -14.93 18.27
N PRO A 68 -10.54 -15.99 18.49
CA PRO A 68 -11.07 -17.28 18.93
C PRO A 68 -11.85 -17.19 20.26
N GLN A 69 -11.34 -16.42 21.23
CA GLN A 69 -12.00 -16.20 22.52
C GLN A 69 -13.34 -15.45 22.37
N GLN A 70 -13.36 -14.38 21.58
CA GLN A 70 -14.58 -13.60 21.27
C GLN A 70 -15.64 -14.45 20.54
N GLU A 71 -15.20 -15.45 19.77
CA GLU A 71 -16.07 -16.37 19.05
C GLU A 71 -16.47 -17.62 19.86
N GLY A 72 -16.01 -17.74 21.10
CA GLY A 72 -16.31 -18.87 21.98
C GLY A 72 -15.64 -20.19 21.58
N LEU A 73 -14.47 -20.13 20.95
CA LEU A 73 -13.71 -21.31 20.51
C LEU A 73 -12.69 -21.74 21.58
N GLU A 74 -12.65 -23.03 21.89
CA GLU A 74 -11.71 -23.61 22.85
C GLU A 74 -10.46 -24.23 22.20
N CYS A 75 -10.51 -24.52 20.90
CA CYS A 75 -9.36 -25.02 20.16
C CYS A 75 -8.31 -23.93 19.93
N ASP A 76 -7.06 -24.35 19.72
CA ASP A 76 -5.99 -23.43 19.35
C ASP A 76 -6.07 -23.13 17.85
N ILE A 77 -6.24 -21.85 17.52
CA ILE A 77 -6.17 -21.36 16.14
C ILE A 77 -4.83 -20.70 15.89
N TYR A 78 -4.14 -21.17 14.86
CA TYR A 78 -2.90 -20.60 14.35
C TYR A 78 -3.08 -20.10 12.93
N VAL A 79 -2.35 -19.05 12.58
CA VAL A 79 -2.35 -18.46 11.25
C VAL A 79 -0.98 -18.60 10.60
N LYS A 80 -0.93 -19.19 9.40
CA LYS A 80 0.28 -19.30 8.58
C LYS A 80 0.40 -18.04 7.73
N CYS A 81 1.33 -17.17 8.08
CA CYS A 81 1.40 -15.79 7.61
C CYS A 81 2.18 -15.66 6.29
N GLU A 82 1.59 -16.12 5.18
CA GLU A 82 2.23 -16.09 3.85
C GLU A 82 2.43 -14.68 3.28
N PHE A 83 1.80 -13.68 3.87
CA PHE A 83 2.02 -12.27 3.54
C PHE A 83 3.40 -11.72 3.97
N PHE A 84 4.21 -12.49 4.72
CA PHE A 84 5.61 -12.17 5.05
C PHE A 84 6.62 -12.54 3.96
N ASN A 85 6.21 -13.26 2.91
CA ASN A 85 7.10 -13.46 1.76
C ASN A 85 7.51 -12.10 1.16
N PRO A 86 8.71 -11.96 0.55
CA PRO A 86 9.28 -10.68 0.11
C PRO A 86 8.43 -9.88 -0.89
N GLY A 87 7.69 -10.54 -1.77
CA GLY A 87 6.72 -9.93 -2.68
C GLY A 87 5.38 -9.61 -2.00
N GLY A 88 5.15 -10.16 -0.81
CA GLY A 88 4.01 -9.89 0.06
C GLY A 88 2.87 -10.90 -0.05
N SER A 89 3.13 -12.10 -0.60
CA SER A 89 2.10 -13.14 -0.73
C SER A 89 2.61 -14.58 -0.85
N VAL A 90 1.70 -15.53 -0.66
CA VAL A 90 1.88 -16.98 -0.93
C VAL A 90 2.30 -17.28 -2.37
N LYS A 91 2.01 -16.39 -3.32
CA LYS A 91 2.27 -16.62 -4.75
C LYS A 91 3.73 -16.44 -5.12
N ASP A 92 4.53 -15.84 -4.24
CA ASP A 92 5.98 -15.75 -4.40
C ASP A 92 6.60 -17.16 -4.47
N ARG A 93 6.06 -18.10 -3.69
CA ARG A 93 6.50 -19.51 -3.68
C ARG A 93 6.33 -20.18 -5.04
N MET A 94 5.15 -20.03 -5.67
CA MET A 94 4.90 -20.66 -6.97
C MET A 94 5.62 -19.93 -8.09
N ALA A 95 5.72 -18.60 -8.04
CA ALA A 95 6.45 -17.82 -9.04
C ALA A 95 7.93 -18.24 -9.06
N ASN A 96 8.58 -18.31 -7.89
CA ASN A 96 9.97 -18.73 -7.79
C ASN A 96 10.16 -20.21 -8.19
N ARG A 97 9.24 -21.09 -7.78
CA ARG A 97 9.29 -22.52 -8.14
C ARG A 97 9.18 -22.73 -9.64
N ILE A 98 8.13 -22.20 -10.27
CA ILE A 98 7.88 -22.33 -11.70
C ILE A 98 9.03 -21.77 -12.51
N LEU A 99 9.54 -20.60 -12.13
CA LEU A 99 10.65 -19.98 -12.82
C LEU A 99 11.93 -20.82 -12.71
N THR A 100 12.24 -21.32 -11.51
CA THR A 100 13.43 -22.16 -11.27
C THR A 100 13.34 -23.49 -12.03
N ASP A 101 12.16 -24.13 -12.04
CA ASP A 101 11.92 -25.35 -12.83
C ASP A 101 12.12 -25.04 -14.33
N ALA A 102 11.59 -23.93 -14.84
CA ALA A 102 11.72 -23.54 -16.23
C ALA A 102 13.16 -23.22 -16.65
N GLU A 103 13.97 -22.61 -15.77
CA GLU A 103 15.41 -22.41 -15.99
C GLU A 103 16.15 -23.76 -16.06
N ASN A 104 15.89 -24.64 -15.08
CA ASN A 104 16.53 -25.97 -15.00
C ASN A 104 16.18 -26.86 -16.19
N GLU A 105 14.96 -26.74 -16.71
CA GLU A 105 14.48 -27.45 -17.90
C GLU A 105 14.93 -26.80 -19.22
N GLY A 106 15.59 -25.63 -19.16
CA GLY A 106 16.06 -24.87 -20.33
C GLY A 106 14.93 -24.25 -21.17
N ILE A 107 13.72 -24.15 -20.61
CA ILE A 107 12.59 -23.43 -21.21
C ILE A 107 12.85 -21.92 -21.14
N LEU A 108 13.29 -21.44 -19.97
CA LEU A 108 13.61 -20.04 -19.74
C LEU A 108 15.12 -19.84 -19.90
N LYS A 109 15.53 -18.92 -20.78
CA LYS A 109 16.93 -18.61 -21.11
C LYS A 109 17.19 -17.11 -21.01
N PRO A 110 18.44 -16.66 -20.78
CA PRO A 110 18.76 -15.23 -20.80
C PRO A 110 18.20 -14.52 -22.04
N GLY A 111 17.54 -13.39 -21.84
CA GLY A 111 16.86 -12.63 -22.90
C GLY A 111 15.40 -13.06 -23.17
N CYS A 112 14.89 -14.12 -22.54
CA CYS A 112 13.47 -14.47 -22.63
C CYS A 112 12.55 -13.41 -21.99
N THR A 113 11.33 -13.31 -22.54
CA THR A 113 10.25 -12.49 -21.98
C THR A 113 9.20 -13.38 -21.30
N ILE A 114 8.88 -13.10 -20.05
CA ILE A 114 7.79 -13.76 -19.32
C ILE A 114 6.49 -13.01 -19.60
N ILE A 115 5.44 -13.72 -20.02
CA ILE A 115 4.10 -13.16 -20.26
C ILE A 115 3.08 -13.99 -19.49
N GLU A 116 2.38 -13.41 -18.50
CA GLU A 116 1.48 -14.19 -17.65
C GLU A 116 0.14 -13.48 -17.39
N PRO A 117 -1.01 -14.19 -17.51
CA PRO A 117 -2.30 -13.68 -17.04
C PRO A 117 -2.38 -13.81 -15.52
N SER A 118 -2.71 -12.72 -14.82
CA SER A 118 -2.64 -12.71 -13.35
C SER A 118 -3.72 -11.86 -12.69
N SER A 119 -4.24 -12.35 -11.56
CA SER A 119 -5.07 -11.59 -10.61
C SER A 119 -4.24 -10.73 -9.64
N GLY A 120 -2.93 -10.61 -9.89
CA GLY A 120 -2.03 -9.68 -9.23
C GLY A 120 -0.85 -10.34 -8.53
N ASN A 121 -1.11 -11.17 -7.51
CA ASN A 121 -0.06 -11.69 -6.63
C ASN A 121 0.98 -12.56 -7.35
N THR A 122 0.55 -13.44 -8.27
CA THR A 122 1.47 -14.19 -9.14
C THR A 122 2.29 -13.24 -10.02
N GLY A 123 1.69 -12.12 -10.47
CA GLY A 123 2.37 -11.13 -11.30
C GLY A 123 3.46 -10.40 -10.53
N ILE A 124 3.22 -10.05 -9.25
CA ILE A 124 4.21 -9.47 -8.36
C ILE A 124 5.37 -10.45 -8.11
N GLY A 125 5.07 -11.71 -7.79
CA GLY A 125 6.10 -12.74 -7.57
C GLY A 125 6.97 -12.96 -8.81
N LEU A 126 6.37 -13.02 -10.00
CA LEU A 126 7.09 -13.14 -11.27
C LEU A 126 7.89 -11.88 -11.61
N ALA A 127 7.33 -10.68 -11.41
CA ALA A 127 8.04 -9.42 -11.62
C ALA A 127 9.27 -9.30 -10.72
N MET A 128 9.17 -9.69 -9.44
CA MET A 128 10.29 -9.71 -8.49
C MET A 128 11.37 -10.70 -8.91
N ALA A 129 10.98 -11.92 -9.30
CA ALA A 129 11.94 -12.91 -9.77
C ALA A 129 12.60 -12.50 -11.09
N ALA A 130 11.84 -11.89 -12.00
CA ALA A 130 12.33 -11.34 -13.26
C ALA A 130 13.32 -10.18 -13.05
N ALA A 131 13.02 -9.26 -12.13
CA ALA A 131 13.91 -8.17 -11.73
C ALA A 131 15.29 -8.69 -11.28
N ILE A 132 15.28 -9.66 -10.37
CA ILE A 132 16.50 -10.25 -9.79
C ILE A 132 17.31 -11.04 -10.84
N LYS A 133 16.62 -11.80 -11.71
CA LYS A 133 17.24 -12.69 -12.69
C LYS A 133 17.48 -12.05 -14.06
N GLY A 134 16.99 -10.84 -14.29
CA GLY A 134 17.21 -10.07 -15.51
C GLY A 134 16.32 -10.48 -16.69
N TYR A 135 15.07 -10.88 -16.44
CA TYR A 135 14.08 -11.17 -17.49
C TYR A 135 13.15 -9.97 -17.73
N ARG A 136 12.70 -9.79 -18.97
CA ARG A 136 11.57 -8.90 -19.26
C ARG A 136 10.29 -9.58 -18.78
N CYS A 137 9.40 -8.84 -18.13
CA CYS A 137 8.16 -9.36 -17.57
C CYS A 137 6.97 -8.51 -18.01
N ILE A 138 5.94 -9.16 -18.57
CA ILE A 138 4.69 -8.54 -19.00
C ILE A 138 3.54 -9.24 -18.27
N ILE A 139 2.80 -8.48 -17.48
CA ILE A 139 1.64 -8.99 -16.75
C ILE A 139 0.36 -8.44 -17.37
N VAL A 140 -0.54 -9.36 -17.70
CA VAL A 140 -1.88 -9.05 -18.19
C VAL A 140 -2.89 -9.29 -17.07
N MET A 141 -3.70 -8.30 -16.72
CA MET A 141 -4.65 -8.36 -15.62
C MET A 141 -5.98 -7.69 -15.95
N SER A 142 -7.04 -8.02 -15.21
CA SER A 142 -8.33 -7.33 -15.33
C SER A 142 -8.28 -5.93 -14.71
N GLU A 143 -9.08 -4.99 -15.24
CA GLU A 143 -9.31 -3.66 -14.68
C GLU A 143 -9.84 -3.68 -13.23
N LYS A 144 -10.50 -4.76 -12.79
CA LYS A 144 -11.00 -4.96 -11.42
C LYS A 144 -9.89 -5.00 -10.37
N ILE A 145 -8.70 -5.44 -10.78
CA ILE A 145 -7.56 -5.63 -9.89
C ILE A 145 -7.08 -4.27 -9.38
N SER A 146 -6.72 -4.19 -8.10
CA SER A 146 -6.35 -2.93 -7.46
C SER A 146 -5.19 -2.18 -8.16
N LYS A 147 -5.13 -0.86 -7.99
CA LYS A 147 -4.05 -0.03 -8.53
C LYS A 147 -2.74 -0.25 -7.77
N GLU A 148 -2.83 -0.56 -6.48
CA GLU A 148 -1.72 -0.89 -5.61
C GLU A 148 -0.88 -2.05 -6.16
N LYS A 149 -1.53 -3.10 -6.69
CA LYS A 149 -0.85 -4.23 -7.33
C LYS A 149 -0.10 -3.79 -8.60
N GLU A 150 -0.72 -2.95 -9.43
CA GLU A 150 -0.08 -2.39 -10.64
C GLU A 150 1.15 -1.54 -10.29
N TYR A 151 1.04 -0.65 -9.29
CA TYR A 151 2.17 0.17 -8.85
C TYR A 151 3.38 -0.67 -8.45
N VAL A 152 3.16 -1.76 -7.70
CA VAL A 152 4.23 -2.67 -7.28
C VAL A 152 4.86 -3.38 -8.49
N MET A 153 4.04 -3.90 -9.43
CA MET A 153 4.55 -4.57 -10.63
C MET A 153 5.37 -3.63 -11.52
N ARG A 154 4.88 -2.40 -11.75
CA ARG A 154 5.61 -1.38 -12.53
C ARG A 154 6.91 -0.97 -11.85
N ALA A 155 6.91 -0.79 -10.53
CA ALA A 155 8.12 -0.46 -9.78
C ALA A 155 9.19 -1.57 -9.84
N LEU A 156 8.77 -2.84 -9.88
CA LEU A 156 9.64 -3.99 -10.14
C LEU A 156 10.13 -4.06 -11.61
N GLY A 157 9.69 -3.15 -12.47
CA GLY A 157 10.07 -3.09 -13.88
C GLY A 157 9.23 -3.93 -14.82
N ALA A 158 8.10 -4.50 -14.36
CA ALA A 158 7.19 -5.22 -15.24
C ALA A 158 6.29 -4.26 -16.05
N GLU A 159 6.02 -4.64 -17.29
CA GLU A 159 4.99 -4.00 -18.10
C GLU A 159 3.61 -4.54 -17.67
N VAL A 160 2.63 -3.65 -17.51
CA VAL A 160 1.29 -4.03 -17.08
C VAL A 160 0.27 -3.63 -18.14
N ILE A 161 -0.51 -4.62 -18.59
CA ILE A 161 -1.61 -4.45 -19.54
C ILE A 161 -2.92 -4.79 -18.83
N ARG A 162 -3.92 -3.91 -18.94
CA ARG A 162 -5.24 -4.10 -18.34
C ARG A 162 -6.28 -4.50 -19.40
N CYS A 163 -7.05 -5.53 -19.09
CA CYS A 163 -8.18 -6.02 -19.88
C CYS A 163 -9.51 -5.59 -19.25
N PRO A 164 -10.55 -5.27 -20.05
CA PRO A 164 -11.86 -4.89 -19.54
C PRO A 164 -12.46 -5.91 -18.58
N VAL A 165 -13.10 -5.46 -17.50
CA VAL A 165 -13.73 -6.36 -16.50
C VAL A 165 -14.81 -7.27 -17.12
N THR A 166 -15.53 -6.76 -18.12
CA THR A 166 -16.64 -7.48 -18.77
C THR A 166 -16.19 -8.36 -19.94
N ALA A 167 -14.91 -8.30 -20.33
CA ALA A 167 -14.42 -9.12 -21.42
C ALA A 167 -14.38 -10.59 -20.98
N ASN A 168 -14.93 -11.48 -21.81
CA ASN A 168 -14.71 -12.92 -21.62
C ASN A 168 -13.21 -13.18 -21.67
N SER A 169 -12.66 -13.87 -20.67
CA SER A 169 -11.21 -14.08 -20.51
C SER A 169 -10.57 -14.80 -21.71
N PHE A 170 -11.33 -15.57 -22.49
CA PHE A 170 -10.88 -16.28 -23.70
C PHE A 170 -11.11 -15.52 -25.00
N SER A 171 -11.80 -14.38 -24.96
CA SER A 171 -11.90 -13.50 -26.14
C SER A 171 -10.52 -12.91 -26.49
N PRO A 172 -10.29 -12.44 -27.73
CA PRO A 172 -9.04 -11.79 -28.13
C PRO A 172 -8.61 -10.62 -27.23
N TYR A 173 -9.58 -9.98 -26.56
CA TYR A 173 -9.38 -8.83 -25.65
C TYR A 173 -9.43 -9.22 -24.16
N GLY A 174 -9.76 -10.49 -23.86
CA GLY A 174 -9.70 -11.06 -22.52
C GLY A 174 -8.26 -11.35 -22.09
N MET A 175 -8.08 -11.73 -20.82
CA MET A 175 -6.74 -11.96 -20.27
C MET A 175 -5.96 -13.06 -21.00
N PHE A 176 -6.58 -14.23 -21.25
CA PHE A 176 -5.90 -15.35 -21.92
C PHE A 176 -5.69 -15.07 -23.41
N GLY A 177 -6.65 -14.46 -24.09
CA GLY A 177 -6.49 -14.08 -25.50
C GLY A 177 -5.39 -13.04 -25.70
N THR A 178 -5.30 -12.05 -24.80
CA THR A 178 -4.23 -11.04 -24.84
C THR A 178 -2.86 -11.65 -24.63
N VAL A 179 -2.69 -12.53 -23.63
CA VAL A 179 -1.40 -13.20 -23.38
C VAL A 179 -1.02 -14.11 -24.55
N HIS A 180 -1.97 -14.86 -25.11
CA HIS A 180 -1.72 -15.68 -26.29
C HIS A 180 -1.26 -14.82 -27.48
N ARG A 181 -1.96 -13.72 -27.78
CA ARG A 181 -1.58 -12.79 -28.86
C ARG A 181 -0.17 -12.24 -28.65
N LEU A 182 0.12 -11.72 -27.46
CA LEU A 182 1.45 -11.18 -27.13
C LEU A 182 2.56 -12.22 -27.26
N SER A 183 2.29 -13.49 -26.94
CA SER A 183 3.27 -14.56 -27.12
C SER A 183 3.63 -14.84 -28.58
N LYS A 184 2.74 -14.52 -29.52
CA LYS A 184 3.00 -14.62 -30.97
C LYS A 184 3.71 -13.37 -31.51
N GLU A 185 3.41 -12.20 -30.96
CA GLU A 185 4.02 -10.92 -31.35
C GLU A 185 5.44 -10.75 -30.78
N ILE A 186 5.72 -11.32 -29.61
CA ILE A 186 6.99 -11.15 -28.90
C ILE A 186 7.81 -12.44 -29.03
N PRO A 187 8.91 -12.43 -29.80
CA PRO A 187 9.78 -13.60 -29.94
C PRO A 187 10.46 -13.93 -28.61
N ASN A 188 10.86 -15.19 -28.45
CA ASN A 188 11.51 -15.70 -27.23
C ASN A 188 10.71 -15.42 -25.95
N SER A 189 9.39 -15.49 -26.04
CA SER A 189 8.50 -15.34 -24.88
C SER A 189 8.04 -16.70 -24.33
N VAL A 190 7.65 -16.70 -23.05
CA VAL A 190 7.10 -17.87 -22.37
C VAL A 190 5.87 -17.48 -21.55
N ILE A 191 4.84 -18.31 -21.64
CA ILE A 191 3.69 -18.31 -20.74
C ILE A 191 3.87 -19.46 -19.76
N PHE A 192 3.79 -19.19 -18.46
CA PHE A 192 3.96 -20.24 -17.45
C PHE A 192 2.66 -20.98 -17.14
N ASP A 193 1.51 -20.34 -17.30
CA ASP A 193 0.18 -20.88 -17.03
C ASP A 193 0.04 -21.44 -15.62
N GLN A 194 -0.14 -20.54 -14.66
CA GLN A 194 -0.36 -20.88 -13.25
C GLN A 194 -1.54 -21.85 -12.97
N PHE A 195 -2.47 -22.02 -13.90
CA PHE A 195 -3.67 -22.85 -13.72
C PHE A 195 -3.44 -24.34 -14.04
N SER A 196 -2.36 -24.65 -14.78
CA SER A 196 -2.04 -26.02 -15.18
C SER A 196 -0.60 -26.44 -14.86
N ASN A 197 0.28 -25.50 -14.52
CA ASN A 197 1.69 -25.78 -14.23
C ASN A 197 1.88 -26.55 -12.92
N PRO A 198 2.54 -27.73 -12.92
CA PRO A 198 2.73 -28.55 -11.71
C PRO A 198 3.59 -27.86 -10.64
N GLY A 199 4.47 -26.92 -11.01
CA GLY A 199 5.27 -26.14 -10.06
C GLY A 199 4.41 -25.37 -9.05
N ASN A 200 3.17 -25.03 -9.41
CA ASN A 200 2.22 -24.37 -8.53
C ASN A 200 1.82 -25.26 -7.32
N PRO A 201 1.16 -26.43 -7.46
CA PRO A 201 0.88 -27.29 -6.32
C PRO A 201 2.15 -27.89 -5.69
N LEU A 202 3.20 -28.17 -6.47
CA LEU A 202 4.43 -28.79 -5.95
C LEU A 202 5.16 -27.91 -4.94
N THR A 203 5.21 -26.59 -5.12
CA THR A 203 5.86 -25.71 -4.13
C THR A 203 5.21 -25.83 -2.75
N HIS A 204 3.88 -25.97 -2.71
CA HIS A 204 3.13 -26.06 -1.47
C HIS A 204 3.18 -27.45 -0.84
N TYR A 205 3.25 -28.49 -1.68
CA TYR A 205 3.48 -29.86 -1.25
C TYR A 205 4.88 -30.09 -0.71
N ASP A 206 5.90 -29.52 -1.37
CA ASP A 206 7.31 -29.67 -1.01
C ASP A 206 7.70 -28.80 0.18
N THR A 207 7.11 -27.61 0.34
CA THR A 207 7.55 -26.63 1.35
C THR A 207 6.44 -26.24 2.33
N THR A 208 5.38 -25.56 1.88
CA THR A 208 4.39 -24.95 2.78
C THR A 208 3.75 -25.97 3.73
N ALA A 209 3.43 -27.17 3.23
CA ALA A 209 2.85 -28.24 4.02
C ALA A 209 3.82 -28.78 5.09
N GLU A 210 5.08 -28.99 4.70
CA GLU A 210 6.14 -29.48 5.59
C GLU A 210 6.46 -28.45 6.69
N GLU A 211 6.49 -27.16 6.33
CA GLU A 211 6.65 -26.06 7.30
C GLU A 211 5.52 -26.07 8.33
N ILE A 212 4.25 -26.17 7.89
CA ILE A 212 3.10 -26.24 8.81
C ILE A 212 3.21 -27.46 9.72
N TYR A 213 3.55 -28.63 9.15
CA TYR A 213 3.65 -29.86 9.91
C TYR A 213 4.76 -29.81 10.96
N ASP A 214 5.95 -29.30 10.62
CA ASP A 214 7.04 -29.13 11.58
C ASP A 214 6.71 -28.07 12.65
N GLN A 215 6.16 -26.92 12.26
CA GLN A 215 5.82 -25.84 13.19
C GLN A 215 4.77 -26.26 14.22
N CYS A 216 3.85 -27.16 13.85
CA CYS A 216 2.82 -27.68 14.72
C CYS A 216 3.24 -28.94 15.51
N ASP A 217 4.53 -29.27 15.54
CA ASP A 217 5.08 -30.50 16.14
C ASP A 217 4.37 -31.76 15.65
N LYS A 218 4.15 -31.81 14.33
CA LYS A 218 3.55 -32.93 13.61
C LYS A 218 2.10 -33.24 13.99
N GLN A 219 1.40 -32.28 14.60
CA GLN A 219 0.01 -32.43 15.04
C GLN A 219 -0.85 -31.30 14.50
N VAL A 220 -1.75 -31.60 13.56
CA VAL A 220 -2.70 -30.64 13.01
C VAL A 220 -4.05 -31.34 12.83
N ASP A 221 -5.11 -30.79 13.40
CA ASP A 221 -6.45 -31.40 13.30
C ASP A 221 -7.23 -30.86 12.10
N MET A 222 -7.02 -29.60 11.74
CA MET A 222 -7.70 -28.97 10.60
C MET A 222 -6.84 -27.88 9.95
N ILE A 223 -6.88 -27.80 8.62
CA ILE A 223 -6.25 -26.75 7.83
C ILE A 223 -7.29 -26.07 6.95
N ILE A 224 -7.36 -24.73 7.05
CA ILE A 224 -8.26 -23.90 6.25
C ILE A 224 -7.45 -23.13 5.21
N MET A 225 -7.88 -23.24 3.97
CA MET A 225 -7.30 -22.57 2.81
C MET A 225 -8.41 -22.04 1.91
N GLY A 226 -8.10 -21.09 1.04
CA GLY A 226 -8.96 -20.74 -0.10
C GLY A 226 -8.38 -21.27 -1.41
N ALA A 227 -9.22 -21.38 -2.43
CA ALA A 227 -8.80 -21.79 -3.76
C ALA A 227 -8.94 -20.64 -4.78
N GLY A 228 -7.84 -20.33 -5.47
CA GLY A 228 -7.83 -19.53 -6.71
C GLY A 228 -7.42 -20.43 -7.88
N THR A 229 -6.13 -20.58 -8.10
CA THR A 229 -5.60 -21.63 -9.01
C THR A 229 -5.75 -23.05 -8.42
N GLY A 230 -6.08 -23.17 -7.14
CA GLY A 230 -6.13 -24.46 -6.43
C GLY A 230 -4.78 -25.03 -5.99
N GLY A 231 -3.65 -24.47 -6.43
CA GLY A 231 -2.33 -25.04 -6.13
C GLY A 231 -2.00 -25.15 -4.63
N THR A 232 -2.35 -24.14 -3.83
CA THR A 232 -2.10 -24.17 -2.38
C THR A 232 -2.87 -25.28 -1.67
N VAL A 233 -4.20 -25.37 -1.89
CA VAL A 233 -5.05 -26.40 -1.28
C VAL A 233 -4.71 -27.79 -1.79
N THR A 234 -4.40 -27.94 -3.08
CA THR A 234 -3.94 -29.22 -3.65
C THR A 234 -2.62 -29.66 -3.06
N GLY A 235 -1.61 -28.78 -3.06
CA GLY A 235 -0.27 -29.14 -2.60
C GLY A 235 -0.25 -29.52 -1.13
N ILE A 236 -0.86 -28.69 -0.28
CA ILE A 236 -0.96 -28.97 1.15
C ILE A 236 -1.85 -30.18 1.42
N GLY A 237 -3.03 -30.25 0.80
CA GLY A 237 -3.96 -31.36 0.98
C GLY A 237 -3.33 -32.70 0.59
N ARG A 238 -2.66 -32.79 -0.57
CA ARG A 238 -1.96 -34.01 -1.00
C ARG A 238 -0.91 -34.46 0.02
N LYS A 239 -0.08 -33.53 0.52
CA LYS A 239 0.94 -33.85 1.52
C LYS A 239 0.31 -34.35 2.82
N PHE A 240 -0.71 -33.66 3.33
CA PHE A 240 -1.38 -34.04 4.57
C PHE A 240 -2.15 -35.36 4.43
N LYS A 241 -2.76 -35.67 3.28
CA LYS A 241 -3.36 -36.99 3.04
C LYS A 241 -2.34 -38.14 3.05
N GLU A 242 -1.05 -37.87 2.82
CA GLU A 242 0.03 -38.86 2.97
C GLU A 242 0.52 -38.98 4.42
N ILE A 243 0.82 -37.85 5.08
CA ILE A 243 1.57 -37.84 6.35
C ILE A 243 0.68 -37.76 7.60
N SER A 244 -0.53 -37.24 7.47
CA SER A 244 -1.49 -37.05 8.56
C SER A 244 -2.93 -37.15 7.99
N PRO A 245 -3.36 -38.35 7.56
CA PRO A 245 -4.59 -38.53 6.79
C PRO A 245 -5.88 -38.14 7.54
N ASN A 246 -5.82 -38.05 8.87
CA ASN A 246 -6.92 -37.62 9.72
C ASN A 246 -7.06 -36.09 9.83
N THR A 247 -6.08 -35.32 9.34
CA THR A 247 -6.19 -33.86 9.29
C THR A 247 -7.30 -33.48 8.31
N GLU A 248 -8.23 -32.66 8.78
CA GLU A 248 -9.33 -32.16 7.96
C GLU A 248 -8.87 -30.99 7.08
N ILE A 249 -9.10 -31.10 5.77
CA ILE A 249 -8.79 -30.06 4.79
C ILE A 249 -10.09 -29.33 4.44
N VAL A 250 -10.16 -28.06 4.81
CA VAL A 250 -11.33 -27.20 4.56
C VAL A 250 -10.97 -26.13 3.54
N CYS A 251 -11.81 -25.99 2.51
CA CYS A 251 -11.64 -24.96 1.49
C CYS A 251 -12.74 -23.90 1.58
N ALA A 252 -12.35 -22.64 1.81
CA ALA A 252 -13.20 -21.48 1.64
C ALA A 252 -13.30 -21.09 0.16
N ASP A 253 -14.52 -20.90 -0.34
CA ASP A 253 -14.79 -20.62 -1.74
C ASP A 253 -15.83 -19.50 -1.88
N PRO A 254 -15.61 -18.43 -2.67
CA PRO A 254 -16.55 -17.32 -2.70
C PRO A 254 -17.83 -17.71 -3.45
N PHE A 255 -18.98 -17.13 -3.07
CA PHE A 255 -20.16 -17.18 -3.94
C PHE A 255 -19.84 -16.59 -5.32
N GLY A 256 -20.28 -17.26 -6.38
CA GLY A 256 -19.97 -16.96 -7.78
C GLY A 256 -18.90 -17.88 -8.38
N SER A 257 -18.11 -18.57 -7.55
CA SER A 257 -17.22 -19.64 -8.01
C SER A 257 -17.89 -21.01 -8.14
N SER A 258 -17.40 -21.82 -9.08
CA SER A 258 -17.82 -23.20 -9.37
C SER A 258 -16.97 -24.30 -8.72
N PHE A 259 -16.11 -23.98 -7.75
CA PHE A 259 -15.14 -24.97 -7.24
C PHE A 259 -15.75 -25.99 -6.28
N ALA A 260 -16.69 -25.54 -5.46
CA ALA A 260 -17.07 -26.28 -4.27
C ALA A 260 -17.90 -27.53 -4.56
N LEU A 261 -17.79 -28.53 -3.68
CA LEU A 261 -18.57 -29.76 -3.73
C LEU A 261 -19.43 -29.93 -2.47
N PRO A 262 -20.64 -30.51 -2.58
CA PRO A 262 -21.30 -30.94 -3.82
C PRO A 262 -21.74 -29.75 -4.69
N GLU A 263 -21.81 -29.91 -6.01
CA GLU A 263 -22.10 -28.83 -6.98
C GLU A 263 -23.35 -28.00 -6.65
N ALA A 264 -24.32 -28.58 -5.95
CA ALA A 264 -25.53 -27.89 -5.52
C ALA A 264 -25.27 -26.61 -4.70
N ILE A 265 -24.15 -26.54 -3.96
CA ILE A 265 -23.82 -25.36 -3.12
C ILE A 265 -23.24 -24.19 -3.91
N ASN A 266 -22.94 -24.39 -5.21
CA ASN A 266 -22.48 -23.33 -6.10
C ASN A 266 -23.62 -22.51 -6.72
N LYS A 267 -24.89 -22.92 -6.54
CA LYS A 267 -26.05 -22.18 -7.05
C LYS A 267 -26.17 -20.83 -6.34
N THR A 268 -26.04 -19.75 -7.08
CA THR A 268 -26.14 -18.37 -6.57
C THR A 268 -26.46 -17.39 -7.69
N ASP A 269 -27.06 -16.25 -7.32
CA ASP A 269 -27.27 -15.11 -8.21
C ASP A 269 -26.06 -14.15 -8.22
N VAL A 270 -25.02 -14.42 -7.40
CA VAL A 270 -23.80 -13.62 -7.32
C VAL A 270 -22.92 -13.87 -8.55
N THR A 271 -22.73 -12.84 -9.38
CA THR A 271 -21.86 -12.86 -10.56
C THR A 271 -20.60 -12.01 -10.42
N PHE A 272 -20.55 -11.17 -9.38
CA PHE A 272 -19.41 -10.32 -9.02
C PHE A 272 -19.21 -10.36 -7.51
N TRP A 273 -17.96 -10.40 -7.09
CA TRP A 273 -17.53 -10.32 -5.69
C TRP A 273 -16.28 -9.46 -5.57
N GLU A 274 -16.03 -8.83 -4.44
CA GLU A 274 -14.93 -7.90 -4.23
C GLU A 274 -13.63 -8.59 -3.80
N ILE A 275 -13.70 -9.73 -3.10
CA ILE A 275 -12.50 -10.48 -2.72
C ILE A 275 -11.69 -10.85 -3.98
N GLU A 276 -10.39 -10.54 -3.94
CA GLU A 276 -9.47 -10.84 -5.04
C GLU A 276 -8.65 -12.11 -4.76
N GLY A 277 -8.37 -12.88 -5.81
CA GLY A 277 -7.41 -13.99 -5.77
C GLY A 277 -7.96 -15.36 -5.36
N MET A 278 -9.27 -15.49 -5.19
CA MET A 278 -9.98 -16.75 -4.98
C MET A 278 -11.26 -16.83 -5.80
N GLY A 279 -11.64 -18.06 -6.16
CA GLY A 279 -12.80 -18.39 -6.98
C GLY A 279 -12.64 -18.08 -8.47
N TYR A 280 -13.07 -19.02 -9.31
CA TYR A 280 -13.26 -18.85 -10.76
C TYR A 280 -14.54 -19.53 -11.24
N ASP A 281 -14.96 -19.20 -12.46
CA ASP A 281 -16.07 -19.81 -13.20
C ASP A 281 -15.67 -21.10 -13.94
N PHE A 282 -14.37 -21.44 -13.96
CA PHE A 282 -13.81 -22.66 -14.53
C PHE A 282 -12.91 -23.39 -13.52
N ILE A 283 -12.78 -24.72 -13.59
CA ILE A 283 -11.97 -25.53 -12.65
C ILE A 283 -10.50 -25.63 -13.11
N PRO A 284 -9.52 -25.06 -12.39
CA PRO A 284 -8.11 -25.17 -12.78
C PRO A 284 -7.59 -26.62 -12.75
N SER A 285 -6.76 -27.02 -13.71
CA SER A 285 -6.10 -28.34 -13.73
C SER A 285 -5.22 -28.61 -12.50
N THR A 286 -4.74 -27.56 -11.83
CA THR A 286 -3.98 -27.67 -10.57
C THR A 286 -4.86 -27.89 -9.33
N LEU A 287 -6.19 -27.79 -9.41
CA LEU A 287 -7.11 -28.03 -8.29
C LEU A 287 -7.51 -29.51 -8.22
N ASP A 288 -7.00 -30.24 -7.22
CA ASP A 288 -7.43 -31.59 -6.90
C ASP A 288 -8.54 -31.55 -5.83
N ARG A 289 -9.80 -31.59 -6.26
CA ARG A 289 -10.93 -31.51 -5.32
C ARG A 289 -11.04 -32.71 -4.37
N LYS A 290 -10.35 -33.83 -4.65
CA LYS A 290 -10.42 -35.07 -3.86
C LYS A 290 -9.69 -34.97 -2.52
N VAL A 291 -8.78 -34.01 -2.36
CA VAL A 291 -8.05 -33.83 -1.10
C VAL A 291 -8.77 -32.92 -0.12
N ILE A 292 -9.89 -32.33 -0.52
CA ILE A 292 -10.68 -31.39 0.28
C ILE A 292 -11.85 -32.16 0.93
N ASP A 293 -11.92 -32.12 2.25
CA ASP A 293 -12.95 -32.83 3.02
C ASP A 293 -14.22 -31.99 3.14
N THR A 294 -14.06 -30.67 3.33
CA THR A 294 -15.18 -29.75 3.57
C THR A 294 -15.02 -28.48 2.72
N TRP A 295 -16.10 -28.05 2.08
CA TRP A 295 -16.19 -26.77 1.40
C TRP A 295 -17.10 -25.80 2.14
N ILE A 296 -16.70 -24.54 2.25
CA ILE A 296 -17.49 -23.48 2.87
C ILE A 296 -17.62 -22.31 1.91
N LYS A 297 -18.86 -22.00 1.51
CA LYS A 297 -19.14 -20.81 0.71
C LYS A 297 -19.15 -19.55 1.59
N VAL A 298 -18.60 -18.46 1.07
CA VAL A 298 -18.47 -17.19 1.80
C VAL A 298 -18.71 -16.00 0.88
N GLY A 299 -19.41 -14.98 1.39
CA GLY A 299 -19.62 -13.71 0.71
C GLY A 299 -18.73 -12.59 1.25
N ASP A 300 -18.66 -11.48 0.52
CA ASP A 300 -17.87 -10.30 0.89
C ASP A 300 -18.31 -9.71 2.24
N GLU A 301 -19.61 -9.78 2.55
CA GLU A 301 -20.26 -9.28 3.78
C GLU A 301 -19.82 -10.01 5.05
N LYS A 302 -19.19 -11.18 4.91
CA LYS A 302 -18.57 -11.92 6.01
C LYS A 302 -17.05 -11.84 5.97
N ALA A 303 -16.47 -11.96 4.78
CA ALA A 303 -15.04 -12.01 4.61
C ALA A 303 -14.35 -10.67 4.94
N LEU A 304 -14.82 -9.55 4.37
CA LEU A 304 -14.11 -8.28 4.49
C LEU A 304 -14.18 -7.69 5.91
N PRO A 305 -15.32 -7.75 6.63
CA PRO A 305 -15.34 -7.39 8.05
C PRO A 305 -14.45 -8.29 8.91
N MET A 306 -14.37 -9.60 8.62
CA MET A 306 -13.45 -10.51 9.32
C MET A 306 -11.98 -10.17 9.04
N ALA A 307 -11.65 -9.76 7.81
CA ALA A 307 -10.31 -9.27 7.49
C ALA A 307 -9.94 -8.03 8.32
N ARG A 308 -10.88 -7.08 8.48
CA ARG A 308 -10.68 -5.93 9.38
C ARG A 308 -10.50 -6.34 10.83
N ARG A 309 -11.21 -7.37 11.30
CA ARG A 309 -10.99 -7.92 12.66
C ARG A 309 -9.61 -8.56 12.81
N LEU A 310 -9.09 -9.31 11.85
CA LEU A 310 -7.71 -9.81 11.90
C LEU A 310 -6.68 -8.67 12.05
N ILE A 311 -6.92 -7.54 11.39
CA ILE A 311 -6.08 -6.36 11.51
C ILE A 311 -6.24 -5.71 12.91
N LYS A 312 -7.47 -5.38 13.29
CA LYS A 312 -7.78 -4.59 14.51
C LYS A 312 -7.67 -5.38 15.81
N ASP A 313 -8.02 -6.66 15.80
CA ASP A 313 -8.08 -7.49 17.01
C ASP A 313 -6.82 -8.36 17.18
N GLU A 314 -6.03 -8.61 16.13
CA GLU A 314 -4.83 -9.46 16.21
C GLU A 314 -3.55 -8.78 15.69
N GLY A 315 -3.64 -7.55 15.18
CA GLY A 315 -2.50 -6.79 14.67
C GLY A 315 -1.87 -7.38 13.40
N LEU A 316 -2.63 -8.13 12.60
CA LEU A 316 -2.14 -8.81 11.39
C LEU A 316 -2.49 -8.00 10.15
N LEU A 317 -1.49 -7.45 9.45
CA LEU A 317 -1.67 -6.60 8.27
C LEU A 317 -1.93 -7.39 6.97
N ILE A 318 -3.10 -8.03 6.92
CA ILE A 318 -3.49 -9.01 5.91
C ILE A 318 -4.36 -8.44 4.77
N GLY A 319 -4.52 -9.21 3.70
CA GLY A 319 -5.38 -8.94 2.57
C GLY A 319 -6.76 -9.61 2.64
N ALA A 320 -7.65 -9.26 1.72
CA ALA A 320 -9.08 -9.58 1.75
C ALA A 320 -9.41 -11.07 1.93
N SER A 321 -8.73 -11.94 1.17
CA SER A 321 -9.01 -13.39 1.18
C SER A 321 -8.75 -14.06 2.53
N SER A 322 -7.84 -13.51 3.35
CA SER A 322 -7.56 -13.96 4.71
C SER A 322 -8.80 -13.93 5.60
N GLY A 323 -9.68 -12.94 5.41
CA GLY A 323 -10.94 -12.84 6.16
C GLY A 323 -11.93 -13.96 5.80
N ALA A 324 -12.00 -14.35 4.53
CA ALA A 324 -12.80 -15.50 4.08
C ALA A 324 -12.32 -16.80 4.73
N MET A 325 -11.00 -17.04 4.75
CA MET A 325 -10.43 -18.23 5.39
C MET A 325 -10.65 -18.24 6.90
N MET A 326 -10.46 -17.12 7.59
CA MET A 326 -10.69 -17.06 9.03
C MET A 326 -12.18 -17.23 9.39
N TRP A 327 -13.08 -16.64 8.61
CA TRP A 327 -14.52 -16.82 8.81
C TRP A 327 -14.90 -18.30 8.63
N ALA A 328 -14.41 -18.95 7.58
CA ALA A 328 -14.63 -20.38 7.35
C ALA A 328 -14.02 -21.25 8.47
N ALA A 329 -12.86 -20.89 9.01
CA ALA A 329 -12.25 -21.57 10.15
C ALA A 329 -13.13 -21.53 11.40
N ILE A 330 -13.74 -20.38 11.69
CA ILE A 330 -14.69 -20.26 12.81
C ILE A 330 -15.90 -21.15 12.58
N GLN A 331 -16.48 -21.15 11.38
CA GLN A 331 -17.64 -22.01 11.07
C GLN A 331 -17.29 -23.50 11.18
N ALA A 332 -16.17 -23.92 10.61
CA ALA A 332 -15.72 -25.31 10.63
C ALA A 332 -15.41 -25.78 12.05
N ALA A 333 -14.70 -24.98 12.84
CA ALA A 333 -14.36 -25.31 14.23
C ALA A 333 -15.62 -25.46 15.10
N LYS A 334 -16.62 -24.58 14.94
CA LYS A 334 -17.92 -24.68 15.63
C LYS A 334 -18.69 -25.93 15.20
N ALA A 335 -18.77 -26.19 13.89
CA ALA A 335 -19.49 -27.35 13.35
C ALA A 335 -18.88 -28.69 13.82
N LYS A 336 -17.57 -28.74 14.01
CA LYS A 336 -16.86 -29.94 14.49
C LYS A 336 -16.78 -30.04 16.01
N ASN A 337 -17.25 -29.01 16.74
CA ASN A 337 -17.14 -28.91 18.19
C ASN A 337 -15.71 -29.17 18.71
N PHE A 338 -14.72 -28.54 18.05
CA PHE A 338 -13.32 -28.72 18.42
C PHE A 338 -13.02 -28.05 19.78
N GLY A 339 -12.76 -28.89 20.79
CA GLY A 339 -12.37 -28.47 22.13
C GLY A 339 -10.87 -28.21 22.30
N ARG A 340 -10.46 -28.01 23.56
CA ARG A 340 -9.06 -27.78 23.95
C ARG A 340 -8.11 -28.86 23.41
N GLY A 341 -6.91 -28.43 23.02
CA GLY A 341 -5.85 -29.32 22.50
C GLY A 341 -5.96 -29.64 21.01
N LYS A 342 -7.07 -29.26 20.35
CA LYS A 342 -7.19 -29.31 18.89
C LYS A 342 -6.45 -28.13 18.26
N LYS A 343 -5.70 -28.40 17.19
CA LYS A 343 -4.89 -27.41 16.46
C LYS A 343 -5.49 -27.15 15.08
N VAL A 344 -5.94 -25.91 14.87
CA VAL A 344 -6.52 -25.42 13.60
C VAL A 344 -5.54 -24.45 12.96
N VAL A 345 -5.17 -24.66 11.70
CA VAL A 345 -4.25 -23.78 10.96
C VAL A 345 -5.00 -23.08 9.83
N VAL A 346 -4.91 -21.75 9.76
CA VAL A 346 -5.51 -20.92 8.71
C VAL A 346 -4.40 -20.30 7.86
N VAL A 347 -4.41 -20.49 6.55
CA VAL A 347 -3.41 -19.89 5.66
C VAL A 347 -3.83 -18.47 5.26
N LEU A 348 -3.04 -17.45 5.61
CA LEU A 348 -3.33 -16.04 5.30
C LEU A 348 -2.50 -15.57 4.10
N PRO A 349 -3.09 -15.42 2.88
CA PRO A 349 -2.32 -15.47 1.65
C PRO A 349 -1.49 -14.23 1.30
N ASP A 350 -1.99 -13.03 1.59
CA ASP A 350 -1.36 -11.78 1.13
C ASP A 350 -1.58 -10.60 2.09
N SER A 351 -0.90 -9.49 1.80
CA SER A 351 -0.80 -8.33 2.70
C SER A 351 -1.82 -7.23 2.41
N ILE A 352 -2.04 -6.38 3.42
CA ILE A 352 -2.89 -5.19 3.35
C ILE A 352 -2.51 -4.21 2.22
N ARG A 353 -1.23 -4.22 1.79
CA ARG A 353 -0.68 -3.31 0.76
C ARG A 353 -1.53 -3.28 -0.50
N ASN A 354 -2.06 -4.43 -0.89
CA ASN A 354 -2.80 -4.59 -2.13
C ASN A 354 -4.19 -3.92 -2.11
N TYR A 355 -4.67 -3.42 -0.97
CA TYR A 355 -6.08 -3.09 -0.76
C TYR A 355 -6.34 -1.79 0.01
N LEU A 356 -5.34 -0.91 0.10
CA LEU A 356 -5.40 0.31 0.92
C LEU A 356 -6.59 1.21 0.57
N THR A 357 -6.93 1.30 -0.71
CA THR A 357 -8.08 2.07 -1.22
C THR A 357 -9.36 1.25 -1.38
N LYS A 358 -9.35 -0.02 -0.96
CA LYS A 358 -10.52 -0.93 -0.94
C LYS A 358 -11.00 -1.19 0.48
N PHE A 359 -11.08 -2.45 0.93
CA PHE A 359 -11.67 -2.82 2.22
C PHE A 359 -10.98 -2.17 3.43
N VAL A 360 -9.76 -1.66 3.27
CA VAL A 360 -9.03 -0.90 4.31
C VAL A 360 -9.61 0.50 4.52
N CYS A 361 -10.21 1.09 3.47
CA CYS A 361 -10.87 2.39 3.51
C CYS A 361 -12.31 2.26 4.04
N ASP A 362 -12.66 3.07 5.04
CA ASP A 362 -13.99 3.05 5.67
C ASP A 362 -15.09 3.44 4.69
N GLN A 363 -14.89 4.53 3.96
CA GLN A 363 -15.82 5.02 2.95
C GLN A 363 -16.12 3.95 1.89
N TRP A 364 -15.13 3.14 1.51
CA TRP A 364 -15.30 2.07 0.53
C TRP A 364 -16.17 0.93 1.06
N MET A 365 -16.03 0.59 2.35
CA MET A 365 -16.86 -0.42 3.01
C MET A 365 -18.30 0.07 3.21
N GLU A 366 -18.47 1.34 3.58
CA GLU A 366 -19.78 1.98 3.75
C GLU A 366 -20.54 2.04 2.43
N GLU A 367 -19.89 2.49 1.36
CA GLU A 367 -20.45 2.54 -0.01
C GLU A 367 -21.02 1.18 -0.47
N ARG A 368 -20.38 0.09 -0.06
CA ARG A 368 -20.77 -1.28 -0.44
C ARG A 368 -21.68 -1.98 0.56
N ASN A 369 -22.16 -1.26 1.57
CA ASN A 369 -22.98 -1.81 2.65
C ASN A 369 -22.29 -2.98 3.39
N LEU A 370 -20.96 -2.95 3.47
CA LEU A 370 -20.15 -3.94 4.20
C LEU A 370 -19.82 -3.46 5.62
N GLN A 371 -20.08 -2.19 5.90
CA GLN A 371 -20.03 -1.57 7.21
C GLN A 371 -21.13 -0.50 7.32
N PRO A 372 -21.75 -0.29 8.50
CA PRO A 372 -22.67 0.81 8.70
C PRO A 372 -22.01 2.18 8.49
N CYS A 373 -22.70 3.07 7.79
CA CYS A 373 -22.34 4.47 7.64
C CYS A 373 -22.79 5.26 8.88
N VAL A 374 -21.84 5.76 9.69
CA VAL A 374 -22.13 6.35 11.01
C VAL A 374 -22.04 7.87 11.01
N ASN A 375 -23.07 8.53 11.54
CA ASN A 375 -23.15 9.98 11.72
C ASN A 375 -22.37 10.45 12.96
N VAL A 376 -21.05 10.28 12.95
CA VAL A 376 -20.18 10.59 14.10
C VAL A 376 -20.32 12.05 14.59
N ASN A 377 -20.63 12.97 13.67
CA ASN A 377 -20.72 14.40 13.93
C ASN A 377 -22.16 14.92 14.10
N ASN A 378 -23.16 14.04 14.16
CA ASN A 378 -24.57 14.39 14.32
C ASN A 378 -25.10 15.42 13.31
N HIS A 379 -24.69 15.31 12.05
CA HIS A 379 -25.18 16.16 10.99
C HIS A 379 -26.71 16.01 10.83
N PRO A 380 -27.50 17.11 10.85
CA PRO A 380 -28.97 17.03 10.84
C PRO A 380 -29.55 16.52 9.51
N TRP A 381 -28.76 16.61 8.44
CA TRP A 381 -29.15 16.20 7.09
C TRP A 381 -28.80 14.75 6.76
N TRP A 382 -28.12 14.04 7.66
CA TRP A 382 -27.51 12.73 7.38
C TRP A 382 -28.51 11.68 6.90
N ASP A 383 -29.65 11.57 7.57
CA ASP A 383 -30.67 10.54 7.32
C ASP A 383 -31.69 10.94 6.24
N LEU A 384 -31.57 12.13 5.67
CA LEU A 384 -32.42 12.57 4.57
C LEU A 384 -32.15 11.72 3.33
N ASN A 385 -33.19 11.45 2.53
CA ASN A 385 -33.04 10.67 1.29
C ASN A 385 -32.36 11.50 0.19
N VAL A 386 -31.56 10.85 -0.65
CA VAL A 386 -30.85 11.49 -1.77
C VAL A 386 -31.77 12.28 -2.72
N SER A 387 -33.05 11.92 -2.84
CA SER A 387 -34.03 12.68 -3.63
C SER A 387 -34.20 14.13 -3.16
N GLN A 388 -33.87 14.42 -1.90
CA GLN A 388 -33.95 15.78 -1.32
C GLN A 388 -32.78 16.68 -1.73
N LEU A 389 -31.75 16.17 -2.40
CA LEU A 389 -30.67 17.00 -2.95
C LEU A 389 -31.17 17.95 -4.04
N GLY A 390 -32.26 17.61 -4.73
CA GLY A 390 -32.79 18.39 -5.85
C GLY A 390 -31.84 18.38 -7.05
N LEU A 391 -31.54 17.17 -7.56
CA LEU A 391 -30.54 16.96 -8.61
C LEU A 391 -30.92 17.63 -9.94
N PRO A 392 -29.93 18.12 -10.71
CA PRO A 392 -30.17 18.67 -12.04
C PRO A 392 -30.69 17.61 -13.01
N ALA A 393 -31.25 18.06 -14.14
CA ALA A 393 -31.74 17.17 -15.19
C ALA A 393 -30.62 16.26 -15.70
N LEU A 394 -30.82 14.94 -15.57
CA LEU A 394 -29.84 13.93 -15.94
C LEU A 394 -29.47 14.04 -17.43
N GLN A 395 -28.16 13.99 -17.69
CA GLN A 395 -27.58 13.99 -19.03
C GLN A 395 -26.90 12.65 -19.26
N THR A 396 -27.10 12.06 -20.43
CA THR A 396 -26.58 10.73 -20.79
C THR A 396 -26.20 10.68 -22.27
N VAL A 397 -25.36 9.70 -22.64
CA VAL A 397 -25.06 9.38 -24.05
C VAL A 397 -25.40 7.92 -24.36
N PRO A 398 -25.75 7.57 -25.61
CA PRO A 398 -25.75 6.18 -26.04
C PRO A 398 -24.37 5.53 -25.91
N VAL A 399 -24.31 4.24 -25.55
CA VAL A 399 -23.04 3.50 -25.39
C VAL A 399 -22.18 3.45 -26.66
N ASN A 400 -22.80 3.59 -27.83
CA ASN A 400 -22.12 3.60 -29.14
C ASN A 400 -21.68 5.00 -29.59
N SER A 401 -21.88 6.05 -28.78
CA SER A 401 -21.34 7.37 -29.07
C SER A 401 -19.81 7.37 -29.15
N THR A 402 -19.26 8.34 -29.87
CA THR A 402 -17.80 8.54 -29.92
C THR A 402 -17.29 9.34 -28.73
N PHE A 403 -15.98 9.28 -28.47
CA PHE A 403 -15.36 10.16 -27.48
C PHE A 403 -15.56 11.64 -27.79
N GLU A 404 -15.53 12.02 -29.06
CA GLU A 404 -15.78 13.38 -29.52
C GLU A 404 -17.20 13.86 -29.20
N GLU A 405 -18.22 13.04 -29.45
CA GLU A 405 -19.61 13.36 -29.12
C GLU A 405 -19.81 13.57 -27.61
N ALA A 406 -19.28 12.65 -26.81
CA ALA A 406 -19.33 12.75 -25.35
C ALA A 406 -18.59 13.99 -24.83
N LEU A 407 -17.40 14.28 -25.37
CA LEU A 407 -16.60 15.46 -25.02
C LEU A 407 -17.31 16.76 -25.38
N ASN A 408 -17.90 16.85 -26.57
CA ASN A 408 -18.64 18.03 -27.01
C ASN A 408 -19.88 18.28 -26.16
N LEU A 409 -20.61 17.23 -25.77
CA LEU A 409 -21.75 17.34 -24.85
C LEU A 409 -21.30 17.79 -23.46
N MET A 410 -20.26 17.17 -22.92
CA MET A 410 -19.69 17.56 -21.63
C MET A 410 -19.27 19.03 -21.63
N LYS A 411 -18.56 19.48 -22.67
CA LYS A 411 -18.16 20.89 -22.83
C LYS A 411 -19.36 21.83 -22.88
N LYS A 412 -20.37 21.50 -23.69
CA LYS A 412 -21.59 22.33 -23.84
C LYS A 412 -22.32 22.53 -22.51
N LEU A 413 -22.30 21.51 -21.66
CA LEU A 413 -23.05 21.47 -20.41
C LEU A 413 -22.19 21.75 -19.17
N GLY A 414 -20.88 21.95 -19.32
CA GLY A 414 -19.95 22.14 -18.20
C GLY A 414 -19.81 20.92 -17.29
N LEU A 415 -19.92 19.71 -17.86
CA LEU A 415 -19.81 18.44 -17.13
C LEU A 415 -18.40 17.85 -17.23
N ASN A 416 -17.97 17.08 -16.23
CA ASN A 416 -16.70 16.34 -16.27
C ASN A 416 -16.90 14.83 -16.54
N GLN A 417 -18.15 14.37 -16.51
CA GLN A 417 -18.53 12.98 -16.68
C GLN A 417 -19.98 12.84 -17.16
N ILE A 418 -20.27 11.77 -17.91
CA ILE A 418 -21.61 11.44 -18.41
C ILE A 418 -21.85 9.92 -18.38
N PRO A 419 -22.96 9.44 -17.80
CA PRO A 419 -23.37 8.04 -17.91
C PRO A 419 -23.72 7.63 -19.36
N ALA A 420 -23.24 6.46 -19.76
CA ALA A 420 -23.53 5.86 -21.06
C ALA A 420 -24.59 4.75 -20.93
N LEU A 421 -25.61 4.80 -21.78
CA LEU A 421 -26.78 3.91 -21.71
C LEU A 421 -26.81 2.87 -22.83
N ASP A 422 -27.35 1.70 -22.52
CA ASP A 422 -27.76 0.72 -23.51
C ASP A 422 -29.13 1.05 -24.13
N GLY A 423 -29.58 0.24 -25.09
CA GLY A 423 -30.88 0.41 -25.75
C GLY A 423 -32.11 0.21 -24.83
N GLN A 424 -31.93 -0.31 -23.62
CA GLN A 424 -32.99 -0.45 -22.60
C GLN A 424 -33.00 0.72 -21.58
N GLY A 425 -32.05 1.66 -21.72
CA GLY A 425 -31.87 2.79 -20.82
C GLY A 425 -31.09 2.44 -19.54
N GLY A 426 -30.45 1.27 -19.48
CA GLY A 426 -29.58 0.87 -18.37
C GLY A 426 -28.20 1.50 -18.48
N VAL A 427 -27.60 1.88 -17.34
CA VAL A 427 -26.22 2.39 -17.33
C VAL A 427 -25.23 1.25 -17.58
N VAL A 428 -24.48 1.35 -18.69
CA VAL A 428 -23.40 0.42 -19.02
C VAL A 428 -22.10 0.82 -18.34
N GLY A 429 -21.86 2.12 -18.20
CA GLY A 429 -20.67 2.71 -17.59
C GLY A 429 -20.69 4.23 -17.65
N VAL A 430 -19.61 4.87 -17.23
CA VAL A 430 -19.43 6.33 -17.25
C VAL A 430 -18.22 6.69 -18.09
N VAL A 431 -18.36 7.72 -18.93
CA VAL A 431 -17.23 8.38 -19.60
C VAL A 431 -16.91 9.68 -18.86
N SER A 432 -15.64 9.91 -18.56
CA SER A 432 -15.16 11.13 -17.90
C SER A 432 -14.03 11.79 -18.70
N MET A 433 -13.82 13.09 -18.50
CA MET A 433 -12.69 13.81 -19.11
C MET A 433 -11.36 13.14 -18.80
N GLN A 434 -11.18 12.69 -17.55
CA GLN A 434 -9.98 12.02 -17.08
C GLN A 434 -9.70 10.73 -17.85
N LEU A 435 -10.75 9.93 -18.05
CA LEU A 435 -10.69 8.70 -18.82
C LEU A 435 -10.29 8.97 -20.28
N ILE A 436 -10.87 10.01 -20.89
CA ILE A 436 -10.56 10.42 -22.27
C ILE A 436 -9.08 10.80 -22.37
N ILE A 437 -8.57 11.66 -21.47
CA ILE A 437 -7.15 12.02 -21.41
C ILE A 437 -6.29 10.78 -21.38
N ASN A 438 -6.53 9.89 -20.41
CA ASN A 438 -5.72 8.68 -20.21
C ASN A 438 -5.69 7.81 -21.47
N LYS A 439 -6.80 7.67 -22.19
CA LYS A 439 -6.88 6.84 -23.41
C LYS A 439 -6.19 7.51 -24.61
N LEU A 440 -6.34 8.82 -24.79
CA LEU A 440 -5.69 9.56 -25.88
C LEU A 440 -4.17 9.67 -25.67
N THR A 441 -3.72 10.02 -24.47
CA THR A 441 -2.29 10.23 -24.16
C THR A 441 -1.51 8.92 -24.18
N SER A 442 -2.14 7.81 -23.80
CA SER A 442 -1.56 6.48 -23.92
C SER A 442 -1.58 5.91 -25.35
N GLY A 443 -2.24 6.59 -26.31
CA GLY A 443 -2.40 6.10 -27.68
C GLY A 443 -3.36 4.91 -27.82
N ASN A 444 -4.14 4.62 -26.78
CA ASN A 444 -5.07 3.49 -26.73
C ASN A 444 -6.43 3.79 -27.36
N ALA A 445 -6.73 5.05 -27.69
CA ALA A 445 -7.93 5.45 -28.41
C ALA A 445 -7.70 6.75 -29.21
N LYS A 446 -8.63 7.03 -30.13
CA LYS A 446 -8.80 8.28 -30.85
C LYS A 446 -10.15 8.91 -30.50
N LEU A 447 -10.31 10.21 -30.75
CA LEU A 447 -11.57 10.92 -30.53
C LEU A 447 -12.75 10.35 -31.32
N SER A 448 -12.48 9.78 -32.50
CA SER A 448 -13.46 9.11 -33.36
C SER A 448 -13.91 7.74 -32.86
N ASP A 449 -13.19 7.15 -31.90
CA ASP A 449 -13.46 5.79 -31.46
C ASP A 449 -14.72 5.75 -30.56
N PRO A 450 -15.50 4.65 -30.59
CA PRO A 450 -16.65 4.46 -29.72
C PRO A 450 -16.24 4.42 -28.24
N ILE A 451 -17.08 4.99 -27.36
CA ILE A 451 -16.84 4.96 -25.91
C ILE A 451 -17.01 3.57 -25.30
N ALA A 452 -17.77 2.68 -25.94
CA ALA A 452 -18.17 1.36 -25.43
C ALA A 452 -17.02 0.51 -24.87
N ASP A 453 -15.85 0.56 -25.52
CA ASP A 453 -14.67 -0.24 -25.18
C ASP A 453 -13.79 0.38 -24.09
N SER A 454 -14.15 1.57 -23.61
CA SER A 454 -13.33 2.34 -22.68
C SER A 454 -14.09 2.92 -21.51
N LEU A 455 -15.39 2.67 -21.36
CA LEU A 455 -16.19 3.15 -20.22
C LEU A 455 -15.62 2.67 -18.87
N ASP A 456 -15.68 3.55 -17.88
CA ASP A 456 -15.56 3.12 -16.48
C ASP A 456 -16.82 2.34 -16.10
N ARG A 457 -16.66 1.05 -15.80
CA ARG A 457 -17.75 0.14 -15.44
C ARG A 457 -17.84 -0.11 -13.93
N LEU A 458 -16.86 0.36 -13.16
CA LEU A 458 -16.82 0.24 -11.69
C LEU A 458 -17.26 1.53 -10.99
N TYR A 459 -17.60 2.56 -11.78
CA TYR A 459 -18.04 3.89 -11.35
C TYR A 459 -18.83 3.92 -10.03
N PRO A 460 -18.61 4.94 -9.20
CA PRO A 460 -19.30 5.08 -7.91
C PRO A 460 -20.81 5.22 -8.11
N ARG A 461 -21.57 4.41 -7.38
CA ARG A 461 -23.03 4.33 -7.53
C ARG A 461 -23.74 4.01 -6.22
N LEU A 462 -24.92 4.60 -6.04
CA LEU A 462 -25.82 4.34 -4.93
C LEU A 462 -27.26 4.20 -5.46
N GLU A 463 -28.10 3.49 -4.74
CA GLU A 463 -29.53 3.44 -5.05
C GLU A 463 -30.24 4.74 -4.63
N LYS A 464 -31.37 5.06 -5.28
CA LYS A 464 -32.22 6.20 -4.93
C LYS A 464 -32.76 6.16 -3.48
N SER A 465 -32.69 5.00 -2.83
CA SER A 465 -33.08 4.79 -1.43
C SER A 465 -32.01 5.28 -0.44
N ALA A 466 -30.78 5.52 -0.89
CA ALA A 466 -29.66 5.92 -0.05
C ALA A 466 -29.90 7.26 0.66
N ASN A 467 -29.29 7.40 1.84
CA ASN A 467 -29.30 8.64 2.60
C ASN A 467 -28.14 9.58 2.18
N ILE A 468 -28.28 10.86 2.53
CA ILE A 468 -27.30 11.89 2.18
C ILE A 468 -25.98 11.70 2.94
N GLY A 469 -26.01 11.08 4.12
CA GLY A 469 -24.80 10.66 4.84
C GLY A 469 -23.91 9.77 3.98
N LEU A 470 -24.45 8.72 3.37
CA LEU A 470 -23.70 7.84 2.48
C LEU A 470 -23.24 8.55 1.19
N VAL A 471 -24.05 9.46 0.64
CA VAL A 471 -23.63 10.33 -0.48
C VAL A 471 -22.38 11.12 -0.10
N SER A 472 -22.36 11.71 1.10
CA SER A 472 -21.21 12.47 1.60
C SER A 472 -19.95 11.60 1.70
N ARG A 473 -20.09 10.35 2.15
CA ARG A 473 -18.97 9.40 2.29
C ARG A 473 -18.37 8.99 0.95
N VAL A 474 -19.20 8.77 -0.07
CA VAL A 474 -18.70 8.52 -1.43
C VAL A 474 -18.00 9.77 -1.96
N LEU A 475 -18.66 10.94 -1.82
CA LEU A 475 -18.13 12.23 -2.27
C LEU A 475 -16.96 12.74 -1.42
N GLU A 476 -16.51 12.08 -0.35
CA GLU A 476 -15.25 12.39 0.35
C GLU A 476 -14.02 11.86 -0.44
N ARG A 477 -14.25 10.93 -1.37
CA ARG A 477 -13.21 10.23 -2.15
C ARG A 477 -13.40 10.38 -3.65
N GLU A 478 -14.63 10.33 -4.12
CA GLU A 478 -14.96 10.25 -5.54
C GLU A 478 -15.41 11.61 -6.08
N PRO A 479 -15.00 11.98 -7.31
CA PRO A 479 -15.35 13.27 -7.91
C PRO A 479 -16.84 13.38 -8.32
N TYR A 480 -17.57 12.26 -8.31
CA TYR A 480 -19.00 12.20 -8.59
C TYR A 480 -19.60 10.90 -8.05
N LEU A 481 -20.93 10.79 -8.12
CA LEU A 481 -21.69 9.59 -7.77
C LEU A 481 -22.91 9.45 -8.69
N VAL A 482 -23.16 8.27 -9.24
CA VAL A 482 -24.37 7.99 -10.04
C VAL A 482 -25.48 7.42 -9.14
N ILE A 483 -26.66 8.03 -9.15
CA ILE A 483 -27.82 7.49 -8.44
C ILE A 483 -28.63 6.62 -9.38
N LEU A 484 -28.91 5.40 -8.96
CA LEU A 484 -29.61 4.39 -9.74
C LEU A 484 -31.00 4.08 -9.16
N ASP A 485 -31.92 3.77 -10.05
CA ASP A 485 -33.23 3.19 -9.77
C ASP A 485 -33.32 1.81 -10.43
N PRO A 486 -32.98 0.73 -9.71
CA PRO A 486 -33.06 -0.62 -10.24
C PRO A 486 -34.50 -0.99 -10.62
N GLN A 487 -34.75 -1.34 -11.88
CA GLN A 487 -36.06 -1.78 -12.38
C GLN A 487 -36.02 -3.25 -12.79
N GLY A 488 -36.95 -4.07 -12.29
CA GLY A 488 -36.99 -5.51 -12.55
C GLY A 488 -36.59 -6.34 -11.33
N LYS A 489 -36.37 -7.66 -11.52
CA LYS A 489 -35.89 -8.56 -10.46
C LYS A 489 -34.79 -9.49 -11.00
N GLY A 490 -33.79 -9.77 -10.17
CA GLY A 490 -32.72 -10.71 -10.49
C GLY A 490 -31.87 -10.27 -11.69
N PRO A 491 -31.44 -11.19 -12.57
CA PRO A 491 -30.58 -10.90 -13.73
C PRO A 491 -31.21 -9.97 -14.78
N SER A 492 -32.53 -9.79 -14.73
CA SER A 492 -33.28 -8.88 -15.62
C SER A 492 -33.33 -7.43 -15.12
N THR A 493 -32.67 -7.14 -14.00
CA THR A 493 -32.65 -5.80 -13.40
C THR A 493 -31.93 -4.82 -14.32
N VAL A 494 -32.65 -3.80 -14.79
CA VAL A 494 -32.11 -2.67 -15.54
C VAL A 494 -31.82 -1.55 -14.56
N ASN A 495 -30.53 -1.22 -14.40
CA ASN A 495 -30.09 -0.11 -13.55
C ASN A 495 -30.25 1.22 -14.30
N LYS A 496 -31.41 1.87 -14.13
CA LYS A 496 -31.64 3.18 -14.76
C LYS A 496 -31.03 4.30 -13.91
N PRO A 497 -30.30 5.25 -14.52
CA PRO A 497 -29.82 6.41 -13.80
C PRO A 497 -30.96 7.39 -13.53
N VAL A 498 -30.96 8.00 -12.35
CA VAL A 498 -31.90 9.09 -12.00
C VAL A 498 -31.20 10.44 -11.80
N GLY A 499 -29.89 10.43 -11.57
CA GLY A 499 -29.09 11.64 -11.44
C GLY A 499 -27.61 11.34 -11.24
N VAL A 500 -26.79 12.38 -11.41
CA VAL A 500 -25.37 12.36 -11.04
C VAL A 500 -25.18 13.43 -9.98
N VAL A 501 -24.61 13.05 -8.83
CA VAL A 501 -24.28 13.97 -7.74
C VAL A 501 -22.82 14.35 -7.85
N THR A 502 -22.52 15.65 -7.80
CA THR A 502 -21.17 16.19 -7.73
C THR A 502 -20.91 16.85 -6.38
N PRO A 503 -19.63 17.13 -6.03
CA PRO A 503 -19.30 17.93 -4.87
C PRO A 503 -20.04 19.27 -4.80
N LEU A 504 -20.27 19.91 -5.94
CA LEU A 504 -21.00 21.17 -6.02
C LEU A 504 -22.47 21.00 -5.61
N ASP A 505 -23.15 19.97 -6.11
CA ASP A 505 -24.56 19.70 -5.78
C ASP A 505 -24.73 19.46 -4.27
N PHE A 506 -23.82 18.67 -3.69
CA PHE A 506 -23.81 18.39 -2.27
C PHE A 506 -23.54 19.64 -1.43
N LEU A 507 -22.52 20.44 -1.77
CA LEU A 507 -22.22 21.67 -1.03
C LEU A 507 -23.35 22.70 -1.10
N GLN A 508 -24.03 22.82 -2.25
CA GLN A 508 -25.22 23.68 -2.36
C GLN A 508 -26.35 23.24 -1.44
N PHE A 509 -26.54 21.94 -1.31
CA PHE A 509 -27.50 21.38 -0.36
C PHE A 509 -27.09 21.72 1.08
N ILE A 510 -25.82 21.53 1.46
CA ILE A 510 -25.32 21.88 2.81
C ILE A 510 -25.49 23.36 3.14
N GLN A 511 -25.18 24.26 2.19
CA GLN A 511 -25.38 25.71 2.38
C GLN A 511 -26.85 26.05 2.70
N LYS A 512 -27.81 25.40 2.03
CA LYS A 512 -29.24 25.61 2.29
C LYS A 512 -29.65 25.13 3.69
N GLN A 513 -29.07 24.04 4.18
CA GLN A 513 -29.36 23.49 5.51
C GLN A 513 -28.73 24.32 6.65
N ASN A 514 -27.55 24.89 6.44
CA ASN A 514 -26.86 25.73 7.44
C ASN A 514 -27.60 27.05 7.73
N ASN A 515 -28.42 27.56 6.79
CA ASN A 515 -29.30 28.71 7.04
C ASN A 515 -30.44 28.42 8.04
N THR A 516 -30.58 27.17 8.50
CA THR A 516 -31.65 26.73 9.40
C THR A 516 -31.17 26.15 10.75
N VAL A 517 -29.86 26.00 10.98
CA VAL A 517 -29.35 25.36 12.22
C VAL A 517 -28.09 26.05 12.73
N ASN A 518 -28.12 26.49 13.99
CA ASN A 518 -27.00 27.09 14.69
C ASN A 518 -26.01 25.99 15.17
N MET A 519 -25.13 25.54 14.28
CA MET A 519 -24.08 24.55 14.58
C MET A 519 -22.94 25.21 15.35
N SER A 520 -23.12 25.42 16.66
CA SER A 520 -22.03 25.75 17.58
C SER A 520 -21.81 24.58 18.53
N LYS A 521 -20.92 23.66 18.15
CA LYS A 521 -20.06 22.90 19.06
C LYS A 521 -19.14 21.99 18.24
N TYR A 522 -17.90 21.92 18.69
CA TYR A 522 -16.80 21.12 18.13
C TYR A 522 -16.03 21.71 16.95
N VAL A 523 -15.76 23.01 16.96
CA VAL A 523 -14.42 23.45 16.52
C VAL A 523 -13.58 23.48 17.80
N TYR A 524 -12.70 22.49 17.98
CA TYR A 524 -11.78 22.44 19.12
C TYR A 524 -10.81 23.62 19.04
N ARG A 525 -11.24 24.77 19.55
CA ARG A 525 -10.45 25.99 19.68
C ARG A 525 -10.30 26.29 21.18
N SER A 526 -9.19 25.82 21.73
CA SER A 526 -8.68 26.35 23.00
C SER A 526 -7.15 26.51 22.88
N PRO A 527 -6.62 27.74 22.91
CA PRO A 527 -5.20 27.95 23.10
C PRO A 527 -4.86 27.76 24.58
N LEU A 528 -4.30 26.60 24.95
CA LEU A 528 -3.62 26.46 26.23
C LEU A 528 -2.27 27.17 26.14
N ASN A 529 -2.07 28.22 26.94
CA ASN A 529 -0.87 29.05 27.03
C ASN A 529 0.28 28.42 27.85
N ASP A 530 0.31 27.09 28.01
CA ASP A 530 1.38 26.44 28.76
C ASP A 530 2.59 26.15 27.86
N ALA A 531 3.79 26.36 28.38
CA ALA A 531 5.03 26.05 27.68
C ALA A 531 5.07 24.57 27.25
N ILE A 532 5.02 24.32 25.94
CA ILE A 532 5.25 23.00 25.35
C ILE A 532 6.73 22.68 25.54
N CYS A 533 7.07 21.61 26.27
CA CYS A 533 8.46 21.21 26.43
C CYS A 533 9.07 20.86 25.07
N ALA A 534 10.18 21.51 24.72
CA ALA A 534 10.98 21.10 23.57
C ALA A 534 11.54 19.67 23.79
N PRO A 535 11.58 18.83 22.75
CA PRO A 535 12.23 17.51 22.76
C PRO A 535 13.75 17.62 22.86
N GLU A 536 14.32 18.81 22.63
CA GLU A 536 15.72 19.11 22.87
C GLU A 536 15.99 19.15 24.38
N ARG A 537 16.60 18.09 24.88
CA ARG A 537 17.02 17.97 26.27
C ARG A 537 18.47 17.53 26.31
N GLU A 538 19.22 18.08 27.26
CA GLU A 538 20.59 17.62 27.50
C GLU A 538 20.58 16.12 27.84
N GLN A 539 21.37 15.34 27.10
CA GLN A 539 21.45 13.90 27.29
C GLN A 539 22.22 13.59 28.58
N LYS A 540 21.52 13.12 29.61
CA LYS A 540 22.10 12.78 30.93
C LYS A 540 22.60 11.34 31.05
N CYS A 541 22.54 10.56 29.97
CA CYS A 541 22.96 9.16 29.96
C CYS A 541 24.49 9.08 30.17
N PRO A 542 24.99 8.36 31.20
CA PRO A 542 26.44 8.28 31.48
C PRO A 542 27.20 7.29 30.58
N TRP A 543 26.53 6.76 29.55
CA TRP A 543 27.10 5.75 28.68
C TRP A 543 28.42 6.21 28.04
N ASN A 544 29.38 5.29 28.00
CA ASN A 544 30.57 5.40 27.17
C ASN A 544 31.03 3.97 26.78
N PRO A 545 31.83 3.80 25.71
CA PRO A 545 32.21 2.48 25.21
C PRO A 545 32.99 1.58 26.20
N LYS A 546 33.51 2.16 27.29
CA LYS A 546 34.29 1.45 28.32
C LYS A 546 33.53 1.29 29.64
N ALA A 547 32.28 1.77 29.72
CA ALA A 547 31.47 1.63 30.92
C ALA A 547 31.15 0.16 31.18
N ASP A 548 31.14 -0.24 32.45
CA ASP A 548 30.68 -1.57 32.84
C ASP A 548 29.16 -1.67 32.63
N ARG A 549 28.72 -2.60 31.79
CA ARG A 549 27.30 -2.83 31.47
C ARG A 549 26.49 -3.21 32.71
N SER A 550 27.11 -3.81 33.73
CA SER A 550 26.45 -4.15 35.00
C SER A 550 25.94 -2.91 35.77
N THR A 551 26.52 -1.74 35.48
CA THR A 551 26.17 -0.45 36.09
C THR A 551 25.08 0.31 35.32
N SER A 552 24.59 -0.25 34.22
CA SER A 552 23.51 0.36 33.44
C SER A 552 22.22 0.45 34.26
N ILE A 553 21.61 1.63 34.27
CA ILE A 553 20.32 1.88 34.92
C ILE A 553 19.12 1.46 34.05
N HIS A 554 19.36 0.95 32.84
CA HIS A 554 18.34 0.66 31.85
C HIS A 554 17.97 -0.83 31.81
N THR A 555 16.71 -1.12 31.46
CA THR A 555 16.28 -2.49 31.15
C THR A 555 17.11 -3.06 30.01
N THR A 556 17.39 -4.37 30.06
CA THR A 556 18.14 -5.08 29.02
C THR A 556 17.26 -6.18 28.44
N VAL A 557 17.20 -6.25 27.11
CA VAL A 557 16.59 -7.37 26.40
C VAL A 557 17.69 -8.23 25.80
N ASN A 558 17.64 -9.53 26.04
CA ASN A 558 18.55 -10.46 25.38
C ASN A 558 17.94 -10.88 24.04
N TRP A 559 18.65 -10.58 22.96
CA TRP A 559 18.31 -11.11 21.64
C TRP A 559 18.31 -12.65 21.65
N GLN A 560 17.29 -13.26 21.03
CA GLN A 560 17.16 -14.71 20.92
C GLN A 560 16.93 -15.14 19.47
N ALA A 561 17.73 -16.12 19.03
CA ALA A 561 17.56 -16.86 17.79
C ALA A 561 17.98 -18.33 18.02
N PRO A 562 17.28 -19.33 17.42
CA PRO A 562 16.15 -19.21 16.51
C PRO A 562 14.85 -18.80 17.22
N ARG A 563 13.87 -18.31 16.44
CA ARG A 563 12.51 -18.04 16.95
C ARG A 563 11.82 -19.34 17.38
N PRO A 564 10.86 -19.29 18.32
CA PRO A 564 9.99 -20.43 18.57
C PRO A 564 9.19 -20.78 17.31
N LYS A 565 8.88 -22.07 17.13
CA LYS A 565 8.13 -22.58 15.97
C LYS A 565 6.76 -21.91 15.80
N ILE A 566 6.09 -21.65 16.92
CA ILE A 566 4.83 -20.91 17.00
C ILE A 566 5.06 -19.62 17.77
N LEU A 567 4.69 -18.49 17.16
CA LEU A 567 4.78 -17.18 17.80
C LEU A 567 3.52 -16.91 18.63
N PRO A 568 3.64 -16.40 19.88
CA PRO A 568 2.48 -16.13 20.74
C PRO A 568 1.48 -15.12 20.15
N ASN A 569 1.97 -14.10 19.44
CA ASN A 569 1.18 -13.10 18.73
C ASN A 569 2.06 -12.37 17.70
N ALA A 570 1.49 -11.42 16.94
CA ALA A 570 2.21 -10.71 15.90
C ALA A 570 3.42 -9.88 16.40
N LEU A 571 3.43 -9.40 17.64
CA LEU A 571 4.58 -8.64 18.19
C LEU A 571 5.84 -9.49 18.29
N HIS A 572 5.70 -10.81 18.45
CA HIS A 572 6.82 -11.75 18.50
C HIS A 572 7.41 -12.03 17.10
N ALA A 573 6.80 -11.49 16.04
CA ALA A 573 7.37 -11.51 14.70
C ALA A 573 8.29 -10.30 14.42
N ILE A 574 8.42 -9.37 15.38
CA ILE A 574 9.36 -8.23 15.30
C ILE A 574 10.80 -8.73 15.53
N GLY A 575 11.76 -8.19 14.79
CA GLY A 575 13.17 -8.53 14.90
C GLY A 575 13.61 -9.69 14.00
N ASN A 576 14.81 -10.24 14.20
CA ASN A 576 15.36 -11.35 13.38
C ASN A 576 15.18 -11.13 11.86
N THR A 577 15.37 -9.90 11.41
CA THR A 577 15.07 -9.50 10.04
C THR A 577 16.17 -9.99 9.09
N PRO A 578 15.86 -10.29 7.82
CA PRO A 578 16.85 -10.78 6.88
C PRO A 578 18.02 -9.82 6.66
N LEU A 579 19.22 -10.37 6.52
CA LEU A 579 20.38 -9.69 5.93
C LEU A 579 20.60 -10.28 4.54
N ILE A 580 20.52 -9.44 3.51
CA ILE A 580 20.52 -9.88 2.10
C ILE A 580 21.71 -9.27 1.36
N LYS A 581 22.42 -10.05 0.56
CA LYS A 581 23.47 -9.56 -0.34
C LYS A 581 22.86 -8.84 -1.55
N LEU A 582 23.38 -7.65 -1.85
CA LEU A 582 23.10 -6.97 -3.11
C LEU A 582 24.07 -7.47 -4.19
N ASN A 583 23.55 -7.65 -5.41
CA ASN A 583 24.32 -8.26 -6.49
C ASN A 583 24.51 -7.30 -7.67
N ARG A 584 23.43 -6.69 -8.15
CA ARG A 584 23.41 -5.94 -9.41
C ARG A 584 23.86 -4.50 -9.22
N ILE A 585 23.34 -3.81 -8.20
CA ILE A 585 23.69 -2.40 -7.96
C ILE A 585 25.18 -2.23 -7.64
N PRO A 586 25.81 -3.00 -6.73
CA PRO A 586 27.25 -2.86 -6.46
C PRO A 586 28.10 -3.07 -7.73
N GLN A 587 27.76 -4.07 -8.56
CA GLN A 587 28.46 -4.34 -9.82
C GLN A 587 28.30 -3.19 -10.83
N GLN A 588 27.08 -2.67 -11.00
CA GLN A 588 26.80 -1.52 -11.87
C GLN A 588 27.53 -0.25 -11.41
N GLU A 589 27.78 -0.11 -10.11
CA GLU A 589 28.49 1.02 -9.51
C GLU A 589 30.02 0.83 -9.44
N GLY A 590 30.54 -0.31 -9.91
CA GLY A 590 31.97 -0.63 -9.89
C GLY A 590 32.54 -0.88 -8.49
N LEU A 591 31.73 -1.38 -7.56
CA LEU A 591 32.13 -1.66 -6.18
C LEU A 591 32.61 -3.10 -6.03
N GLU A 592 33.80 -3.28 -5.43
CA GLU A 592 34.41 -4.61 -5.20
C GLU A 592 34.13 -5.17 -3.79
N CYS A 593 33.72 -4.31 -2.85
CA CYS A 593 33.29 -4.72 -1.52
C CYS A 593 31.92 -5.41 -1.53
N ASP A 594 31.67 -6.24 -0.51
CA ASP A 594 30.36 -6.86 -0.32
C ASP A 594 29.42 -5.85 0.35
N ILE A 595 28.27 -5.60 -0.30
CA ILE A 595 27.18 -4.80 0.26
C ILE A 595 26.05 -5.73 0.67
N TYR A 596 25.67 -5.63 1.94
CA TYR A 596 24.52 -6.31 2.51
C TYR A 596 23.49 -5.29 2.97
N VAL A 597 22.22 -5.68 2.90
CA VAL A 597 21.10 -4.85 3.34
C VAL A 597 20.33 -5.52 4.47
N LYS A 598 20.12 -4.78 5.56
CA LYS A 598 19.34 -5.22 6.72
C LYS A 598 17.88 -4.80 6.53
N CYS A 599 17.03 -5.79 6.25
CA CYS A 599 15.69 -5.59 5.70
C CYS A 599 14.64 -5.41 6.80
N GLU A 600 14.63 -4.25 7.46
CA GLU A 600 13.70 -3.93 8.56
C GLU A 600 12.23 -3.78 8.13
N PHE A 601 11.98 -3.68 6.82
CA PHE A 601 10.63 -3.69 6.25
C PHE A 601 9.90 -5.05 6.35
N PHE A 602 10.58 -6.12 6.79
CA PHE A 602 9.98 -7.42 7.09
C PHE A 602 9.33 -7.51 8.47
N ASN A 603 9.51 -6.51 9.35
CA ASN A 603 8.76 -6.48 10.60
C ASN A 603 7.24 -6.45 10.32
N PRO A 604 6.38 -6.99 11.21
CA PRO A 604 4.94 -7.18 10.98
C PRO A 604 4.15 -5.89 10.64
N GLY A 605 4.52 -4.76 11.24
CA GLY A 605 3.97 -3.44 10.93
C GLY A 605 4.56 -2.84 9.65
N GLY A 606 5.67 -3.39 9.16
CA GLY A 606 6.34 -3.05 7.91
C GLY A 606 7.50 -2.08 8.05
N SER A 607 8.05 -1.90 9.27
CA SER A 607 9.18 -0.99 9.48
C SER A 607 10.05 -1.30 10.70
N VAL A 608 11.24 -0.70 10.74
CA VAL A 608 12.16 -0.65 11.88
C VAL A 608 11.53 -0.10 13.16
N LYS A 609 10.48 0.72 13.05
CA LYS A 609 9.86 1.40 14.19
C LYS A 609 8.96 0.47 15.01
N ASP A 610 8.64 -0.72 14.48
CA ASP A 610 7.92 -1.75 15.23
C ASP A 610 8.74 -2.19 16.45
N ARG A 611 10.07 -2.27 16.31
CA ARG A 611 11.00 -2.58 17.40
C ARG A 611 10.85 -1.61 18.56
N MET A 612 10.94 -0.30 18.26
CA MET A 612 10.91 0.71 19.31
C MET A 612 9.51 0.84 19.92
N ALA A 613 8.45 0.74 19.11
CA ALA A 613 7.08 0.78 19.61
C ALA A 613 6.82 -0.36 20.59
N ASN A 614 7.22 -1.58 20.24
CA ASN A 614 7.08 -2.74 21.11
C ASN A 614 7.94 -2.61 22.37
N ARG A 615 9.20 -2.14 22.23
CA ARG A 615 10.12 -1.97 23.36
C ARG A 615 9.60 -0.95 24.38
N ILE A 616 9.27 0.26 23.92
CA ILE A 616 8.79 1.34 24.78
C ILE A 616 7.51 0.93 25.50
N LEU A 617 6.58 0.31 24.78
CA LEU A 617 5.33 -0.13 25.38
C LEU A 617 5.57 -1.22 26.44
N THR A 618 6.40 -2.22 26.13
CA THR A 618 6.74 -3.31 27.06
C THR A 618 7.45 -2.80 28.31
N ASP A 619 8.41 -1.88 28.15
CA ASP A 619 9.09 -1.24 29.29
C ASP A 619 8.06 -0.49 30.16
N ALA A 620 7.17 0.29 29.56
CA ALA A 620 6.14 1.03 30.28
C ALA A 620 5.12 0.13 31.01
N GLU A 621 4.75 -1.02 30.44
CA GLU A 621 3.93 -2.03 31.13
C GLU A 621 4.68 -2.64 32.33
N ASN A 622 5.94 -3.03 32.14
CA ASN A 622 6.77 -3.65 33.18
C ASN A 622 7.04 -2.70 34.35
N GLU A 623 7.20 -1.41 34.07
CA GLU A 623 7.37 -0.36 35.07
C GLU A 623 6.04 0.06 35.73
N GLY A 624 4.90 -0.44 35.25
CA GLY A 624 3.57 -0.11 35.77
C GLY A 624 3.07 1.29 35.39
N ILE A 625 3.77 1.97 34.47
CA ILE A 625 3.40 3.27 33.91
C ILE A 625 2.17 3.11 33.01
N LEU A 626 2.17 2.09 32.14
CA LEU A 626 1.05 1.77 31.26
C LEU A 626 0.13 0.74 31.91
N LYS A 627 -1.15 1.11 32.09
CA LYS A 627 -2.17 0.26 32.75
C LYS A 627 -3.32 -0.05 31.80
N PRO A 628 -4.04 -1.19 31.98
CA PRO A 628 -5.22 -1.51 31.17
C PRO A 628 -6.20 -0.34 31.08
N GLY A 629 -6.71 -0.07 29.86
CA GLY A 629 -7.60 1.06 29.59
C GLY A 629 -6.92 2.42 29.40
N CYS A 630 -5.58 2.49 29.42
CA CYS A 630 -4.85 3.70 29.07
C CYS A 630 -4.97 4.05 27.58
N THR A 631 -4.93 5.34 27.26
CA THR A 631 -4.90 5.86 25.88
C THR A 631 -3.48 6.29 25.50
N ILE A 632 -2.94 5.71 24.44
CA ILE A 632 -1.65 6.11 23.86
C ILE A 632 -1.90 7.28 22.91
N ILE A 633 -1.17 8.38 23.08
CA ILE A 633 -1.23 9.58 22.22
C ILE A 633 0.20 9.91 21.77
N GLU A 634 0.49 9.84 20.47
CA GLU A 634 1.88 10.03 20.00
C GLU A 634 1.94 10.90 18.71
N PRO A 635 2.86 11.88 18.63
CA PRO A 635 3.16 12.57 17.39
C PRO A 635 4.05 11.68 16.52
N SER A 636 3.67 11.47 15.26
CA SER A 636 4.39 10.53 14.38
C SER A 636 4.49 11.00 12.94
N SER A 637 5.64 10.71 12.32
CA SER A 637 5.84 10.73 10.86
C SER A 637 5.32 9.44 10.17
N GLY A 638 4.63 8.58 10.94
CA GLY A 638 3.82 7.46 10.45
C GLY A 638 4.26 6.11 10.97
N ASN A 639 5.52 5.73 10.80
CA ASN A 639 5.98 4.35 11.11
C ASN A 639 5.91 4.01 12.60
N THR A 640 6.29 4.93 13.49
CA THR A 640 6.10 4.75 14.94
C THR A 640 4.61 4.65 15.29
N GLY A 641 3.76 5.42 14.62
CA GLY A 641 2.30 5.37 14.80
C GLY A 641 1.71 4.02 14.39
N ILE A 642 2.19 3.42 13.29
CA ILE A 642 1.78 2.07 12.87
C ILE A 642 2.23 1.02 13.90
N GLY A 643 3.49 1.06 14.35
CA GLY A 643 4.00 0.14 15.37
C GLY A 643 3.22 0.23 16.68
N LEU A 644 2.92 1.45 17.14
CA LEU A 644 2.12 1.69 18.34
C LEU A 644 0.66 1.26 18.16
N ALA A 645 0.04 1.55 17.01
CA ALA A 645 -1.32 1.12 16.70
C ALA A 645 -1.44 -0.42 16.69
N MET A 646 -0.45 -1.12 16.11
CA MET A 646 -0.41 -2.59 16.11
C MET A 646 -0.23 -3.16 17.51
N ALA A 647 0.67 -2.59 18.32
CA ALA A 647 0.85 -3.03 19.70
C ALA A 647 -0.37 -2.74 20.56
N ALA A 648 -1.01 -1.58 20.37
CA ALA A 648 -2.25 -1.19 21.03
C ALA A 648 -3.42 -2.10 20.66
N ALA A 649 -3.57 -2.46 19.39
CA ALA A 649 -4.57 -3.43 18.90
C ALA A 649 -4.45 -4.79 19.62
N ILE A 650 -3.24 -5.33 19.68
CA ILE A 650 -2.95 -6.63 20.29
C ILE A 650 -3.16 -6.61 21.81
N LYS A 651 -2.74 -5.52 22.47
CA LYS A 651 -2.76 -5.40 23.93
C LYS A 651 -4.02 -4.75 24.50
N GLY A 652 -4.90 -4.22 23.64
CA GLY A 652 -6.18 -3.65 24.03
C GLY A 652 -6.12 -2.20 24.54
N TYR A 653 -5.21 -1.38 24.02
CA TYR A 653 -5.14 0.06 24.32
C TYR A 653 -5.85 0.90 23.26
N ARG A 654 -6.44 2.03 23.67
CA ARG A 654 -6.87 3.07 22.72
C ARG A 654 -5.61 3.78 22.20
N CYS A 655 -5.54 4.05 20.90
CA CYS A 655 -4.39 4.70 20.28
C CYS A 655 -4.84 5.89 19.43
N ILE A 656 -4.21 7.05 19.64
CA ILE A 656 -4.44 8.28 18.90
C ILE A 656 -3.09 8.74 18.32
N ILE A 657 -3.00 8.79 17.00
CA ILE A 657 -1.81 9.24 16.30
C ILE A 657 -2.06 10.62 15.69
N VAL A 658 -1.17 11.55 16.02
CA VAL A 658 -1.16 12.89 15.44
C VAL A 658 -0.03 12.96 14.41
N MET A 659 -0.34 13.36 13.18
CA MET A 659 0.63 13.42 12.09
C MET A 659 0.41 14.63 11.17
N SER A 660 1.44 15.03 10.43
CA SER A 660 1.32 16.09 9.43
C SER A 660 0.48 15.65 8.22
N GLU A 661 -0.19 16.59 7.56
CA GLU A 661 -0.84 16.41 6.25
C GLU A 661 0.13 15.99 5.14
N LYS A 662 1.45 16.24 5.29
CA LYS A 662 2.50 15.80 4.36
C LYS A 662 2.64 14.27 4.29
N ILE A 663 2.33 13.60 5.40
CA ILE A 663 2.52 12.15 5.51
C ILE A 663 1.54 11.44 4.58
N SER A 664 1.98 10.35 3.94
CA SER A 664 1.16 9.64 2.97
C SER A 664 -0.21 9.17 3.51
N LYS A 665 -1.18 8.99 2.61
CA LYS A 665 -2.52 8.47 2.97
C LYS A 665 -2.47 6.98 3.29
N GLU A 666 -1.55 6.25 2.66
CA GLU A 666 -1.29 4.84 2.91
C GLU A 666 -0.98 4.55 4.37
N LYS A 667 -0.19 5.41 5.03
CA LYS A 667 0.11 5.29 6.46
C LYS A 667 -1.15 5.48 7.33
N GLU A 668 -1.99 6.47 7.01
CA GLU A 668 -3.25 6.71 7.71
C GLU A 668 -4.22 5.53 7.56
N TYR A 669 -4.37 4.98 6.36
CA TYR A 669 -5.23 3.81 6.12
C TYR A 669 -4.82 2.62 6.99
N VAL A 670 -3.52 2.34 7.10
CA VAL A 670 -3.01 1.26 7.96
C VAL A 670 -3.30 1.53 9.43
N MET A 671 -3.05 2.75 9.93
CA MET A 671 -3.31 3.10 11.33
C MET A 671 -4.80 3.01 11.68
N ARG A 672 -5.68 3.53 10.82
CA ARG A 672 -7.13 3.42 11.01
C ARG A 672 -7.62 1.98 10.98
N ALA A 673 -7.09 1.15 10.08
CA ALA A 673 -7.45 -0.27 10.02
C ALA A 673 -7.01 -1.05 11.27
N LEU A 674 -5.88 -0.67 11.88
CA LEU A 674 -5.44 -1.17 13.19
C LEU A 674 -6.30 -0.65 14.36
N GLY A 675 -7.26 0.24 14.09
CA GLY A 675 -8.16 0.81 15.09
C GLY A 675 -7.65 2.07 15.77
N ALA A 676 -6.56 2.68 15.30
CA ALA A 676 -6.09 3.96 15.82
C ALA A 676 -6.91 5.13 15.26
N GLU A 677 -7.14 6.13 16.11
CA GLU A 677 -7.64 7.43 15.68
C GLU A 677 -6.50 8.24 15.08
N VAL A 678 -6.73 8.87 13.92
CA VAL A 678 -5.71 9.66 13.23
C VAL A 678 -6.16 11.11 13.11
N ILE A 679 -5.31 12.01 13.62
CA ILE A 679 -5.48 13.47 13.54
C ILE A 679 -4.38 14.05 12.65
N ARG A 680 -4.78 14.90 11.69
CA ARG A 680 -3.90 15.53 10.70
C ARG A 680 -3.65 16.99 11.08
N CYS A 681 -2.38 17.40 11.15
CA CYS A 681 -1.96 18.77 11.39
C CYS A 681 -1.47 19.45 10.09
N PRO A 682 -1.72 20.75 9.89
CA PRO A 682 -1.26 21.47 8.69
C PRO A 682 0.25 21.36 8.46
N VAL A 683 0.66 21.22 7.20
CA VAL A 683 2.10 21.10 6.83
C VAL A 683 2.94 22.31 7.26
N THR A 684 2.34 23.51 7.22
CA THR A 684 3.04 24.77 7.55
C THR A 684 2.96 25.15 9.02
N ALA A 685 2.21 24.41 9.83
CA ALA A 685 2.15 24.69 11.26
C ALA A 685 3.51 24.37 11.88
N ASN A 686 4.09 25.32 12.60
CA ASN A 686 5.23 25.03 13.46
C ASN A 686 4.83 23.89 14.41
N SER A 687 5.66 22.84 14.51
CA SER A 687 5.33 21.61 15.25
C SER A 687 4.99 21.87 16.73
N PHE A 688 5.50 22.96 17.31
CA PHE A 688 5.27 23.41 18.69
C PHE A 688 4.15 24.44 18.82
N SER A 689 3.54 24.90 17.73
CA SER A 689 2.32 25.71 17.82
C SER A 689 1.17 24.86 18.37
N PRO A 690 0.11 25.47 18.94
CA PRO A 690 -1.08 24.74 19.39
C PRO A 690 -1.74 23.85 18.32
N TYR A 691 -1.49 24.14 17.03
CA TYR A 691 -2.00 23.42 15.87
C TYR A 691 -0.96 22.48 15.22
N GLY A 692 0.29 22.55 15.66
CA GLY A 692 1.36 21.63 15.27
C GLY A 692 1.20 20.27 15.93
N MET A 693 2.01 19.29 15.50
CA MET A 693 1.90 17.91 15.98
C MET A 693 2.12 17.81 17.50
N PHE A 694 3.16 18.46 18.05
CA PHE A 694 3.45 18.39 19.49
C PHE A 694 2.43 19.17 20.32
N GLY A 695 2.01 20.35 19.86
CA GLY A 695 0.98 21.13 20.56
C GLY A 695 -0.37 20.39 20.60
N THR A 696 -0.75 19.73 19.51
CA THR A 696 -1.98 18.92 19.45
C THR A 696 -1.92 17.75 20.42
N VAL A 697 -0.80 16.99 20.45
CA VAL A 697 -0.65 15.87 21.38
C VAL A 697 -0.68 16.32 22.84
N HIS A 698 0.00 17.42 23.17
CA HIS A 698 0.01 17.99 24.53
C HIS A 698 -1.38 18.47 24.97
N ARG A 699 -2.16 19.03 24.04
CA ARG A 699 -3.56 19.40 24.33
C ARG A 699 -4.40 18.15 24.59
N LEU A 700 -4.32 17.14 23.72
CA LEU A 700 -5.10 15.91 23.85
C LEU A 700 -4.76 15.15 25.13
N SER A 701 -3.50 15.13 25.58
CA SER A 701 -3.13 14.45 26.83
C SER A 701 -3.73 15.09 28.08
N LYS A 702 -4.03 16.40 28.04
CA LYS A 702 -4.76 17.09 29.11
C LYS A 702 -6.26 16.88 29.04
N GLU A 703 -6.82 16.77 27.84
CA GLU A 703 -8.26 16.56 27.62
C GLU A 703 -8.68 15.11 27.85
N ILE A 704 -7.79 14.15 27.61
CA ILE A 704 -8.07 12.71 27.70
C ILE A 704 -7.45 12.16 28.99
N PRO A 705 -8.27 11.83 30.02
CA PRO A 705 -7.76 11.25 31.26
C PRO A 705 -7.16 9.87 31.00
N ASN A 706 -6.24 9.45 31.86
CA ASN A 706 -5.53 8.18 31.74
C ASN A 706 -4.87 7.99 30.36
N SER A 707 -4.21 9.05 29.88
CA SER A 707 -3.46 9.03 28.62
C SER A 707 -1.95 9.13 28.85
N ILE A 708 -1.18 8.66 27.87
CA ILE A 708 0.28 8.70 27.89
C ILE A 708 0.82 9.16 26.54
N ILE A 709 1.90 9.93 26.60
CA ILE A 709 2.76 10.26 25.46
C ILE A 709 4.08 9.56 25.70
N PHE A 710 4.50 8.70 24.78
CA PHE A 710 5.72 7.92 24.95
C PHE A 710 6.99 8.72 24.65
N ASP A 711 6.87 9.79 23.85
CA ASP A 711 7.95 10.68 23.44
C ASP A 711 9.13 9.92 22.82
N GLN A 712 8.92 9.47 21.58
CA GLN A 712 9.95 8.76 20.81
C GLN A 712 11.29 9.50 20.65
N PHE A 713 11.35 10.82 20.89
CA PHE A 713 12.55 11.64 20.73
C PHE A 713 13.44 11.66 21.99
N SER A 714 12.91 11.22 23.14
CA SER A 714 13.64 11.20 24.41
C SER A 714 13.60 9.85 25.13
N ASN A 715 12.70 8.95 24.75
CA ASN A 715 12.53 7.68 25.43
C ASN A 715 13.72 6.74 25.21
N PRO A 716 14.39 6.24 26.27
CA PRO A 716 15.56 5.37 26.14
C PRO A 716 15.23 4.01 25.48
N GLY A 717 13.98 3.54 25.55
CA GLY A 717 13.54 2.32 24.85
C GLY A 717 13.78 2.39 23.34
N ASN A 718 13.82 3.60 22.76
CA ASN A 718 14.12 3.83 21.34
C ASN A 718 15.56 3.38 20.97
N PRO A 719 16.65 3.98 21.47
CA PRO A 719 17.99 3.48 21.17
C PRO A 719 18.26 2.08 21.78
N LEU A 720 17.69 1.76 22.94
CA LEU A 720 17.96 0.49 23.61
C LEU A 720 17.50 -0.73 22.80
N THR A 721 16.35 -0.68 22.11
CA THR A 721 15.95 -1.82 21.29
C THR A 721 16.96 -2.13 20.18
N HIS A 722 17.60 -1.10 19.63
CA HIS A 722 18.56 -1.25 18.54
C HIS A 722 19.92 -1.70 19.06
N TYR A 723 20.32 -1.23 20.24
CA TYR A 723 21.49 -1.69 20.96
C TYR A 723 21.38 -3.17 21.36
N ASP A 724 20.25 -3.56 21.96
CA ASP A 724 20.01 -4.90 22.52
C ASP A 724 19.69 -5.96 21.47
N THR A 725 19.12 -5.58 20.31
CA THR A 725 18.64 -6.54 19.31
C THR A 725 19.20 -6.30 17.93
N THR A 726 18.94 -5.15 17.30
CA THR A 726 19.29 -4.93 15.89
C THR A 726 20.81 -5.03 15.66
N ALA A 727 21.62 -4.50 16.58
CA ALA A 727 23.07 -4.58 16.51
C ALA A 727 23.60 -6.01 16.68
N GLU A 728 23.06 -6.76 17.65
CA GLU A 728 23.41 -8.17 17.89
C GLU A 728 23.06 -9.04 16.67
N GLU A 729 21.89 -8.81 16.06
CA GLU A 729 21.48 -9.48 14.82
C GLU A 729 22.48 -9.22 13.68
N ILE A 730 22.85 -7.96 13.44
CA ILE A 730 23.81 -7.62 12.37
C ILE A 730 25.16 -8.27 12.66
N TYR A 731 25.64 -8.21 13.90
CA TYR A 731 26.94 -8.76 14.27
C TYR A 731 26.98 -10.28 14.11
N ASP A 732 25.93 -11.00 14.53
CA ASP A 732 25.85 -12.45 14.34
C ASP A 732 25.71 -12.84 12.85
N GLN A 733 24.84 -12.15 12.11
CA GLN A 733 24.58 -12.44 10.69
C GLN A 733 25.82 -12.21 9.83
N CYS A 734 26.66 -11.23 10.20
CA CYS A 734 27.91 -10.93 9.54
C CYS A 734 29.11 -11.73 10.11
N ASP A 735 28.89 -12.82 10.83
CA ASP A 735 29.96 -13.63 11.46
C ASP A 735 30.99 -12.75 12.20
N LYS A 736 30.49 -11.75 12.92
CA LYS A 736 31.26 -10.78 13.72
C LYS A 736 32.20 -9.88 12.91
N LYS A 737 32.06 -9.82 11.59
CA LYS A 737 32.89 -9.00 10.69
C LYS A 737 32.05 -7.97 9.94
N VAL A 738 32.18 -6.71 10.32
CA VAL A 738 31.54 -5.57 9.64
C VAL A 738 32.53 -4.42 9.56
N ASP A 739 32.78 -3.90 8.36
CA ASP A 739 33.72 -2.79 8.16
C ASP A 739 33.00 -1.43 8.20
N MET A 740 31.75 -1.37 7.70
CA MET A 740 30.96 -0.12 7.68
C MET A 740 29.46 -0.41 7.83
N ILE A 741 28.75 0.44 8.57
CA ILE A 741 27.28 0.41 8.70
C ILE A 741 26.70 1.76 8.30
N ILE A 742 25.75 1.76 7.37
CA ILE A 742 25.05 2.95 6.89
C ILE A 742 23.64 2.98 7.42
N MET A 743 23.29 4.09 8.07
CA MET A 743 21.99 4.30 8.71
C MET A 743 21.49 5.71 8.42
N GLY A 744 20.17 5.92 8.47
CA GLY A 744 19.57 7.24 8.47
C GLY A 744 19.20 7.66 9.89
N ALA A 745 19.12 8.97 10.14
CA ALA A 745 18.66 9.52 11.41
C ALA A 745 17.30 10.25 11.25
N GLY A 746 16.31 9.81 12.03
CA GLY A 746 15.07 10.54 12.30
C GLY A 746 15.03 10.94 13.77
N THR A 747 14.55 10.06 14.65
CA THR A 747 14.72 10.22 16.11
C THR A 747 16.16 9.99 16.58
N GLY A 748 17.02 9.43 15.73
CA GLY A 748 18.40 9.07 16.08
C GLY A 748 18.56 7.77 16.87
N GLY A 749 17.47 7.11 17.28
CA GLY A 749 17.55 5.89 18.10
C GLY A 749 18.25 4.72 17.41
N THR A 750 17.98 4.47 16.12
CA THR A 750 18.62 3.38 15.37
C THR A 750 20.13 3.55 15.26
N VAL A 751 20.59 4.71 14.79
CA VAL A 751 22.03 5.00 14.64
C VAL A 751 22.74 5.05 15.99
N THR A 752 22.08 5.57 17.03
CA THR A 752 22.63 5.62 18.39
C THR A 752 22.75 4.23 18.99
N GLY A 753 21.68 3.43 18.97
CA GLY A 753 21.69 2.10 19.58
C GLY A 753 22.71 1.18 18.92
N ILE A 754 22.71 1.12 17.58
CA ILE A 754 23.67 0.30 16.83
C ILE A 754 25.09 0.87 16.99
N GLY A 755 25.27 2.18 16.82
CA GLY A 755 26.58 2.81 16.96
C GLY A 755 27.21 2.56 18.32
N ARG A 756 26.45 2.76 19.42
CA ARG A 756 26.93 2.48 20.78
C ARG A 756 27.39 1.03 20.95
N LYS A 757 26.58 0.06 20.50
CA LYS A 757 26.96 -1.36 20.57
C LYS A 757 28.22 -1.64 19.77
N PHE A 758 28.31 -1.16 18.53
CA PHE A 758 29.47 -1.41 17.67
C PHE A 758 30.74 -0.72 18.19
N LYS A 759 30.65 0.47 18.81
CA LYS A 759 31.79 1.09 19.48
C LYS A 759 32.32 0.27 20.67
N GLU A 760 31.51 -0.59 21.27
CA GLU A 760 31.93 -1.53 22.32
C GLU A 760 32.53 -2.83 21.73
N ILE A 761 31.82 -3.47 20.80
CA ILE A 761 32.15 -4.85 20.36
C ILE A 761 33.03 -4.92 19.11
N SER A 762 33.06 -3.85 18.31
CA SER A 762 33.81 -3.76 17.05
C SER A 762 34.19 -2.30 16.76
N PRO A 763 35.08 -1.68 17.57
CA PRO A 763 35.32 -0.24 17.56
C PRO A 763 35.88 0.31 16.22
N ASN A 764 36.43 -0.56 15.37
CA ASN A 764 36.94 -0.23 14.04
C ASN A 764 35.84 -0.19 12.97
N THR A 765 34.63 -0.64 13.27
CA THR A 765 33.50 -0.54 12.34
C THR A 765 33.11 0.93 12.18
N GLU A 766 33.10 1.39 10.94
CA GLU A 766 32.73 2.77 10.61
C GLU A 766 31.21 2.95 10.61
N ILE A 767 30.72 3.93 11.35
CA ILE A 767 29.31 4.30 11.43
C ILE A 767 29.07 5.52 10.55
N VAL A 768 28.31 5.34 9.47
CA VAL A 768 27.98 6.39 8.51
C VAL A 768 26.49 6.74 8.62
N CYS A 769 26.19 8.03 8.77
CA CYS A 769 24.82 8.51 8.84
C CYS A 769 24.43 9.28 7.57
N ALA A 770 23.41 8.80 6.86
CA ALA A 770 22.74 9.53 5.80
C ALA A 770 21.73 10.52 6.43
N ASP A 771 21.79 11.79 6.04
CA ASP A 771 20.96 12.87 6.58
C ASP A 771 20.40 13.72 5.43
N PRO A 772 19.08 13.99 5.34
CA PRO A 772 18.55 14.69 4.18
C PRO A 772 19.00 16.16 4.15
N ILE A 773 19.19 16.71 2.96
CA ILE A 773 19.42 18.16 2.79
C ILE A 773 18.18 18.91 3.35
N GLY A 774 18.41 19.83 4.28
CA GLY A 774 17.38 20.55 5.04
C GLY A 774 17.32 20.17 6.53
N SER A 775 17.85 19.00 6.90
CA SER A 775 18.05 18.60 8.30
C SER A 775 19.25 19.28 8.95
N SER A 776 19.19 19.47 10.28
CA SER A 776 20.24 20.09 11.10
C SER A 776 21.13 19.09 11.85
N PHE A 777 21.05 17.78 11.54
CA PHE A 777 21.73 16.76 12.36
C PHE A 777 23.23 16.66 12.14
N ALA A 778 23.67 16.86 10.89
CA ALA A 778 24.97 16.42 10.46
C ALA A 778 26.12 17.27 11.03
N LEU A 779 27.29 16.66 11.20
CA LEU A 779 28.51 17.34 11.64
C LEU A 779 29.62 17.24 10.59
N PRO A 780 30.48 18.27 10.44
CA PRO A 780 30.43 19.57 11.12
C PRO A 780 29.24 20.43 10.65
N GLU A 781 28.69 21.28 11.52
CA GLU A 781 27.45 22.06 11.29
C GLU A 781 27.41 22.84 9.96
N ILE A 782 28.57 23.22 9.42
CA ILE A 782 28.67 23.95 8.14
C ILE A 782 28.03 23.20 6.97
N ILE A 783 27.97 21.86 7.01
CA ILE A 783 27.37 21.05 5.93
C ILE A 783 25.84 21.05 5.97
N ASN A 784 25.23 21.61 7.02
CA ASN A 784 23.78 21.78 7.13
C ASN A 784 23.28 23.07 6.47
N LYS A 785 24.18 23.98 6.05
CA LYS A 785 23.78 25.24 5.42
C LYS A 785 23.11 24.99 4.07
N THR A 786 21.81 25.29 3.97
CA THR A 786 21.02 25.11 2.76
C THR A 786 19.81 26.05 2.74
N ASP A 787 19.30 26.34 1.55
CA ASP A 787 18.02 27.05 1.35
C ASP A 787 16.82 26.06 1.29
N VAL A 788 17.09 24.75 1.36
CA VAL A 788 16.05 23.70 1.32
C VAL A 788 15.38 23.59 2.69
N THR A 789 14.07 23.87 2.73
CA THR A 789 13.23 23.77 3.94
C THR A 789 12.18 22.66 3.84
N PHE A 790 12.03 22.05 2.67
CA PHE A 790 11.12 20.93 2.41
C PHE A 790 11.83 19.88 1.58
N TRP A 791 11.61 18.61 1.91
CA TRP A 791 12.07 17.43 1.17
C TRP A 791 10.98 16.36 1.16
N GLU A 792 10.99 15.45 0.19
CA GLU A 792 9.95 14.44 -0.01
C GLU A 792 10.20 13.15 0.77
N ILE A 793 11.46 12.81 1.06
CA ILE A 793 11.80 11.65 1.89
C ILE A 793 11.11 11.78 3.26
N GLU A 794 10.45 10.71 3.71
CA GLU A 794 9.76 10.67 4.99
C GLU A 794 10.55 9.85 6.02
N GLY A 795 10.52 10.27 7.29
CA GLY A 795 11.04 9.49 8.42
C GLY A 795 12.52 9.71 8.77
N MET A 796 13.20 10.65 8.10
CA MET A 796 14.56 11.09 8.44
C MET A 796 14.69 12.62 8.35
N GLY A 797 15.60 13.17 9.16
CA GLY A 797 15.89 14.60 9.29
C GLY A 797 14.85 15.40 10.08
N TYR A 798 15.32 16.34 10.90
CA TYR A 798 14.51 17.34 11.61
C TYR A 798 15.27 18.67 11.73
N ASP A 799 14.56 19.72 12.14
CA ASP A 799 15.09 21.05 12.43
C ASP A 799 15.56 21.22 13.89
N PHE A 800 15.39 20.19 14.73
CA PHE A 800 15.81 20.15 16.15
C PHE A 800 16.57 18.85 16.45
N ILE A 801 17.52 18.83 17.39
CA ILE A 801 18.31 17.63 17.71
C ILE A 801 17.59 16.75 18.76
N PRO A 802 17.16 15.51 18.44
CA PRO A 802 16.53 14.62 19.41
C PRO A 802 17.49 14.19 20.53
N SER A 803 17.02 14.09 21.77
CA SER A 803 17.86 13.66 22.89
C SER A 803 18.29 12.18 22.81
N THR A 804 17.58 11.36 22.01
CA THR A 804 18.00 9.99 21.67
C THR A 804 19.11 9.90 20.62
N LEU A 805 19.52 11.01 19.97
CA LEU A 805 20.60 11.03 18.97
C LEU A 805 21.96 11.32 19.64
N ASP A 806 22.79 10.29 19.79
CA ASP A 806 24.19 10.45 20.19
C ASP A 806 25.09 10.66 18.97
N ARG A 807 25.41 11.91 18.65
CA ARG A 807 26.23 12.23 17.47
C ARG A 807 27.69 11.75 17.60
N LYS A 808 28.16 11.37 18.81
CA LYS A 808 29.55 10.95 19.05
C LYS A 808 29.86 9.55 18.52
N VAL A 809 28.84 8.72 18.29
CA VAL A 809 29.03 7.37 17.76
C VAL A 809 29.08 7.33 16.23
N ILE A 810 28.85 8.46 15.57
CA ILE A 810 28.82 8.59 14.10
C ILE A 810 30.18 9.10 13.63
N ASP A 811 30.82 8.34 12.76
CA ASP A 811 32.15 8.67 12.23
C ASP A 811 32.05 9.60 11.01
N THR A 812 31.05 9.38 10.14
CA THR A 812 30.87 10.15 8.90
C THR A 812 29.40 10.51 8.68
N TRP A 813 29.14 11.74 8.26
CA TRP A 813 27.82 12.19 7.82
C TRP A 813 27.80 12.43 6.31
N ILE A 814 26.73 12.00 5.64
CA ILE A 814 26.51 12.24 4.20
C ILE A 814 25.16 12.90 4.02
N LYS A 815 25.16 14.10 3.44
CA LYS A 815 23.92 14.81 3.05
C LYS A 815 23.37 14.19 1.77
N VAL A 816 22.05 13.96 1.72
CA VAL A 816 21.39 13.36 0.55
C VAL A 816 20.14 14.15 0.17
N GLY A 817 19.99 14.49 -1.11
CA GLY A 817 18.77 15.10 -1.66
C GLY A 817 17.79 14.08 -2.23
N ASP A 818 16.55 14.50 -2.45
CA ASP A 818 15.47 13.66 -3.01
C ASP A 818 15.83 13.13 -4.41
N GLU A 819 16.55 13.94 -5.20
CA GLU A 819 17.01 13.62 -6.56
C GLU A 819 18.00 12.45 -6.62
N ASN A 820 18.64 12.14 -5.49
CA ASN A 820 19.54 11.01 -5.35
C ASN A 820 18.85 9.82 -4.66
N ALA A 821 18.10 10.09 -3.59
CA ALA A 821 17.47 9.06 -2.78
C ALA A 821 16.35 8.32 -3.52
N LEU A 822 15.41 9.04 -4.13
CA LEU A 822 14.19 8.44 -4.68
C LEU A 822 14.44 7.60 -5.95
N PRO A 823 15.30 8.04 -6.90
CA PRO A 823 15.73 7.16 -7.99
C PRO A 823 16.52 5.93 -7.50
N MET A 824 17.36 6.07 -6.48
CA MET A 824 18.07 4.92 -5.89
C MET A 824 17.10 3.94 -5.22
N ALA A 825 16.05 4.42 -4.56
CA ALA A 825 15.00 3.55 -4.02
C ALA A 825 14.30 2.74 -5.12
N ARG A 826 14.00 3.36 -6.28
CA ARG A 826 13.47 2.66 -7.45
C ARG A 826 14.43 1.61 -7.99
N ARG A 827 15.75 1.90 -8.01
CA ARG A 827 16.76 0.91 -8.40
C ARG A 827 16.81 -0.28 -7.43
N LEU A 828 16.75 -0.08 -6.12
CA LEU A 828 16.66 -1.20 -5.16
C LEU A 828 15.45 -2.11 -5.45
N ILE A 829 14.32 -1.53 -5.85
CA ILE A 829 13.13 -2.30 -6.22
C ILE A 829 13.36 -3.03 -7.55
N LYS A 830 13.75 -2.31 -8.60
CA LYS A 830 13.84 -2.83 -9.99
C LYS A 830 15.04 -3.74 -10.23
N ASP A 831 16.18 -3.45 -9.61
CA ASP A 831 17.45 -4.14 -9.86
C ASP A 831 17.73 -5.23 -8.81
N GLU A 832 17.12 -5.20 -7.62
CA GLU A 832 17.38 -6.17 -6.55
C GLU A 832 16.10 -6.86 -6.02
N GLY A 833 14.93 -6.47 -6.52
CA GLY A 833 13.64 -7.05 -6.12
C GLY A 833 13.22 -6.75 -4.68
N LEU A 834 13.72 -5.65 -4.09
CA LEU A 834 13.47 -5.28 -2.70
C LEU A 834 12.37 -4.22 -2.61
N LEU A 835 11.21 -4.57 -2.04
CA LEU A 835 10.02 -3.71 -1.97
C LEU A 835 10.08 -2.70 -0.80
N ILE A 836 10.96 -1.70 -0.95
CA ILE A 836 11.36 -0.76 0.10
C ILE A 836 10.74 0.63 -0.01
N GLY A 837 10.90 1.42 1.04
CA GLY A 837 10.50 2.83 1.13
C GLY A 837 11.62 3.83 0.86
N ALA A 838 11.25 5.11 0.75
CA ALA A 838 12.10 6.21 0.25
C ALA A 838 13.46 6.34 0.98
N SER A 839 13.47 6.29 2.31
CA SER A 839 14.70 6.48 3.11
C SER A 839 15.77 5.42 2.84
N SER A 840 15.38 4.23 2.40
CA SER A 840 16.29 3.15 2.00
C SER A 840 17.18 3.55 0.82
N GLY A 841 16.62 4.32 -0.13
CA GLY A 841 17.38 4.84 -1.27
C GLY A 841 18.43 5.87 -0.85
N ALA A 842 18.12 6.72 0.14
CA ALA A 842 19.10 7.67 0.69
C ALA A 842 20.29 6.95 1.34
N MET A 843 20.01 5.92 2.15
CA MET A 843 21.05 5.11 2.79
C MET A 843 21.89 4.33 1.78
N MET A 844 21.26 3.73 0.76
CA MET A 844 22.00 3.01 -0.27
C MET A 844 22.87 3.95 -1.12
N TRP A 845 22.34 5.12 -1.48
CA TRP A 845 23.13 6.13 -2.19
C TRP A 845 24.34 6.58 -1.37
N ALA A 846 24.14 6.87 -0.07
CA ALA A 846 25.23 7.21 0.85
C ALA A 846 26.25 6.07 1.00
N ALA A 847 25.80 4.81 1.02
CA ALA A 847 26.69 3.65 1.07
C ALA A 847 27.60 3.56 -0.17
N ILE A 848 27.07 3.82 -1.37
CA ILE A 848 27.86 3.87 -2.60
C ILE A 848 28.91 4.99 -2.50
N GLN A 849 28.52 6.20 -2.06
CA GLN A 849 29.47 7.30 -1.92
C GLN A 849 30.57 6.99 -0.90
N ALA A 850 30.19 6.46 0.27
CA ALA A 850 31.13 6.11 1.33
C ALA A 850 32.12 5.02 0.88
N ALA A 851 31.62 3.95 0.25
CA ALA A 851 32.44 2.85 -0.25
C ALA A 851 33.44 3.32 -1.33
N LYS A 852 33.00 4.18 -2.26
CA LYS A 852 33.88 4.78 -3.29
C LYS A 852 34.93 5.69 -2.66
N ALA A 853 34.53 6.58 -1.75
CA ALA A 853 35.45 7.51 -1.08
C ALA A 853 36.55 6.80 -0.28
N LYS A 854 36.23 5.63 0.29
CA LYS A 854 37.19 4.82 1.06
C LYS A 854 37.97 3.81 0.22
N ASN A 855 37.67 3.70 -1.08
CA ASN A 855 38.23 2.69 -1.97
C ASN A 855 38.15 1.26 -1.37
N TYR A 856 36.98 0.89 -0.83
CA TYR A 856 36.77 -0.41 -0.22
C TYR A 856 36.81 -1.53 -1.26
N GLY A 857 37.87 -2.35 -1.19
CA GLY A 857 38.10 -3.49 -2.07
C GLY A 857 37.46 -4.80 -1.59
N PRO A 858 37.87 -5.93 -2.20
CA PRO A 858 37.33 -7.25 -1.91
C PRO A 858 37.43 -7.64 -0.43
N GLY A 859 36.41 -8.34 0.07
CA GLY A 859 36.40 -8.85 1.44
C GLY A 859 36.01 -7.83 2.52
N LYS A 860 35.84 -6.56 2.16
CA LYS A 860 35.19 -5.55 3.01
C LYS A 860 33.68 -5.75 3.03
N ARG A 861 33.06 -5.58 4.21
CA ARG A 861 31.63 -5.79 4.44
C ARG A 861 30.94 -4.49 4.84
N VAL A 862 30.03 -4.05 3.98
CA VAL A 862 29.22 -2.85 4.16
C VAL A 862 27.77 -3.26 4.43
N VAL A 863 27.19 -2.82 5.54
CA VAL A 863 25.79 -3.10 5.90
C VAL A 863 24.96 -1.82 5.76
N VAL A 864 23.86 -1.88 5.04
CA VAL A 864 22.95 -0.76 4.80
C VAL A 864 21.59 -1.06 5.42
N MET A 865 21.04 -0.16 6.23
CA MET A 865 19.70 -0.31 6.79
C MET A 865 18.62 0.03 5.75
N LEU A 866 17.59 -0.82 5.62
CA LEU A 866 16.40 -0.54 4.80
C LEU A 866 15.15 -0.44 5.70
N PRO A 867 14.75 0.77 6.13
CA PRO A 867 13.87 0.93 7.29
C PRO A 867 12.42 0.50 7.13
N ASP A 868 11.81 0.69 5.96
CA ASP A 868 10.38 0.50 5.77
C ASP A 868 10.00 0.07 4.35
N SER A 869 8.75 -0.31 4.17
CA SER A 869 8.25 -0.95 2.94
C SER A 869 7.67 0.03 1.93
N ILE A 870 7.61 -0.41 0.67
CA ILE A 870 6.97 0.29 -0.45
C ILE A 870 5.50 0.67 -0.19
N ARG A 871 4.80 -0.07 0.70
CA ARG A 871 3.38 0.13 1.03
C ARG A 871 3.05 1.57 1.37
N ASN A 872 3.96 2.25 2.05
CA ASN A 872 3.74 3.60 2.54
C ASN A 872 3.78 4.68 1.43
N TYR A 873 4.13 4.34 0.19
CA TYR A 873 4.53 5.31 -0.83
C TYR A 873 4.00 5.01 -2.25
N LEU A 874 2.97 4.17 -2.37
CA LEU A 874 2.46 3.68 -3.67
C LEU A 874 2.03 4.82 -4.59
N THR A 875 1.44 5.89 -4.04
CA THR A 875 1.04 7.09 -4.79
C THR A 875 2.08 8.22 -4.74
N LYS A 876 3.29 7.95 -4.22
CA LYS A 876 4.43 8.89 -4.20
C LYS A 876 5.52 8.42 -5.15
N PHE A 877 6.76 8.22 -4.68
CA PHE A 877 7.92 7.89 -5.53
C PHE A 877 7.74 6.60 -6.34
N VAL A 878 6.81 5.71 -5.97
CA VAL A 878 6.47 4.50 -6.73
C VAL A 878 5.71 4.83 -8.01
N CYS A 879 4.97 5.93 -8.05
CA CYS A 879 4.23 6.41 -9.21
C CYS A 879 5.14 7.23 -10.15
N ASP A 880 5.17 6.87 -11.44
CA ASP A 880 6.02 7.53 -12.45
C ASP A 880 5.62 8.99 -12.62
N GLN A 881 4.33 9.27 -12.77
CA GLN A 881 3.80 10.62 -12.91
C GLN A 881 4.19 11.52 -11.73
N TRP A 882 4.24 10.97 -10.51
CA TRP A 882 4.64 11.72 -9.31
C TRP A 882 6.13 12.10 -9.34
N MET A 883 6.99 11.21 -9.86
CA MET A 883 8.42 11.47 -10.03
C MET A 883 8.66 12.50 -11.15
N GLU A 884 7.93 12.40 -12.25
CA GLU A 884 8.01 13.33 -13.39
C GLU A 884 7.57 14.74 -12.97
N GLU A 885 6.44 14.87 -12.25
CA GLU A 885 5.94 16.13 -11.69
C GLU A 885 6.98 16.87 -10.84
N ARG A 886 7.84 16.12 -10.15
CA ARG A 886 8.88 16.66 -9.24
C ARG A 886 10.25 16.80 -9.89
N ASN A 887 10.35 16.56 -11.20
CA ASN A 887 11.62 16.53 -11.93
C ASN A 887 12.65 15.52 -11.37
N LEU A 888 12.17 14.45 -10.74
CA LEU A 888 13.00 13.37 -10.21
C LEU A 888 13.21 12.24 -11.25
N GLN A 889 12.43 12.29 -12.33
CA GLN A 889 12.56 11.43 -13.51
C GLN A 889 12.22 12.24 -14.76
N PRO A 890 12.88 11.99 -15.91
CA PRO A 890 12.48 12.59 -17.18
C PRO A 890 11.06 12.18 -17.59
N CYS A 891 10.28 13.16 -18.05
CA CYS A 891 8.96 12.95 -18.66
C CYS A 891 9.15 12.57 -20.14
N VAL A 892 8.87 11.33 -20.51
CA VAL A 892 9.18 10.76 -21.83
C VAL A 892 7.96 10.68 -22.75
N ASN A 893 8.12 11.15 -24.00
CA ASN A 893 7.12 11.09 -25.06
C ASN A 893 7.05 9.70 -25.72
N THR A 894 6.62 8.69 -24.96
CA THR A 894 6.60 7.29 -25.41
C THR A 894 5.79 7.07 -26.69
N ASN A 895 4.76 7.89 -26.91
CA ASN A 895 3.83 7.75 -28.04
C ASN A 895 4.06 8.77 -29.17
N ASN A 896 5.18 9.51 -29.14
CA ASN A 896 5.56 10.49 -30.17
C ASN A 896 4.48 11.54 -30.47
N HIS A 897 3.78 12.02 -29.44
CA HIS A 897 2.79 13.08 -29.57
C HIS A 897 3.43 14.37 -30.10
N PRO A 898 2.91 14.99 -31.18
CA PRO A 898 3.52 16.17 -31.81
C PRO A 898 3.49 17.41 -30.91
N TRP A 899 2.52 17.49 -30.01
CA TRP A 899 2.31 18.61 -29.09
C TRP A 899 3.17 18.52 -27.82
N TRP A 900 3.85 17.40 -27.57
CA TRP A 900 4.50 17.10 -26.29
C TRP A 900 5.50 18.17 -25.84
N ASN A 901 6.32 18.66 -26.77
CA ASN A 901 7.40 19.61 -26.50
C ASN A 901 6.96 21.09 -26.58
N LEU A 902 5.69 21.35 -26.89
CA LEU A 902 5.17 22.72 -26.89
C LEU A 902 5.17 23.27 -25.46
N ASN A 903 5.39 24.58 -25.31
CA ASN A 903 5.38 25.23 -24.01
C ASN A 903 3.94 25.45 -23.51
N VAL A 904 3.74 25.42 -22.19
CA VAL A 904 2.45 25.68 -21.52
C VAL A 904 1.75 26.96 -22.01
N SER A 905 2.49 28.00 -22.41
CA SER A 905 1.91 29.23 -22.97
C SER A 905 1.02 29.00 -24.20
N GLN A 906 1.23 27.92 -24.95
CA GLN A 906 0.40 27.54 -26.10
C GLN A 906 -1.01 27.07 -25.71
N LEU A 907 -1.26 26.77 -24.43
CA LEU A 907 -2.61 26.50 -23.93
C LEU A 907 -3.50 27.75 -23.92
N ASN A 908 -2.92 28.97 -24.02
CA ASN A 908 -3.64 30.26 -24.01
C ASN A 908 -4.62 30.39 -22.83
N LEU A 909 -4.14 30.06 -21.63
CA LEU A 909 -4.96 30.05 -20.42
C LEU A 909 -5.42 31.46 -20.02
N PRO A 910 -6.65 31.62 -19.52
CA PRO A 910 -7.09 32.88 -18.95
C PRO A 910 -6.31 33.22 -17.67
N VAL A 911 -6.33 34.49 -17.28
CA VAL A 911 -5.80 34.92 -15.98
C VAL A 911 -6.53 34.15 -14.87
N PRO A 912 -5.79 33.46 -13.97
CA PRO A 912 -6.41 32.62 -12.97
C PRO A 912 -7.20 33.47 -11.97
N GLN A 913 -8.39 33.00 -11.65
CA GLN A 913 -9.18 33.55 -10.55
C GLN A 913 -8.56 33.10 -9.23
N THR A 914 -8.48 33.99 -8.25
CA THR A 914 -7.77 33.76 -6.99
C THR A 914 -8.51 34.39 -5.81
N VAL A 915 -8.16 33.99 -4.59
CA VAL A 915 -8.72 34.55 -3.35
C VAL A 915 -7.63 34.82 -2.31
N PRO A 916 -7.76 35.86 -1.47
CA PRO A 916 -6.90 36.03 -0.30
C PRO A 916 -7.05 34.86 0.68
N ILE A 917 -5.94 34.42 1.27
CA ILE A 917 -5.85 33.32 2.25
C ILE A 917 -6.79 33.44 3.46
N ASN A 918 -7.17 34.66 3.81
CA ASN A 918 -8.05 34.96 4.96
C ASN A 918 -9.53 35.04 4.59
N SER A 919 -9.89 34.81 3.33
CA SER A 919 -11.30 34.74 2.90
C SER A 919 -12.02 33.61 3.63
N SER A 920 -13.33 33.74 3.89
CA SER A 920 -14.11 32.63 4.43
C SER A 920 -14.35 31.54 3.39
N ILE A 921 -14.57 30.30 3.86
CA ILE A 921 -14.97 29.18 3.00
C ILE A 921 -16.27 29.52 2.25
N GLU A 922 -17.25 30.14 2.90
CA GLU A 922 -18.52 30.52 2.28
C GLU A 922 -18.35 31.51 1.13
N GLN A 923 -17.64 32.61 1.36
CA GLN A 923 -17.39 33.61 0.32
C GLN A 923 -16.67 33.00 -0.88
N THR A 924 -15.69 32.14 -0.61
CA THR A 924 -14.91 31.47 -1.64
C THR A 924 -15.76 30.46 -2.42
N LEU A 925 -16.57 29.66 -1.72
CA LEU A 925 -17.50 28.70 -2.33
C LEU A 925 -18.52 29.42 -3.23
N ASN A 926 -19.07 30.55 -2.79
CA ASN A 926 -20.00 31.36 -3.58
C ASN A 926 -19.34 31.93 -4.84
N LEU A 927 -18.08 32.37 -4.75
CA LEU A 927 -17.29 32.82 -5.90
C LEU A 927 -17.03 31.68 -6.88
N MET A 928 -16.54 30.54 -6.38
CA MET A 928 -16.28 29.36 -7.21
C MET A 928 -17.55 28.90 -7.93
N LYS A 929 -18.69 28.87 -7.24
CA LYS A 929 -19.99 28.57 -7.83
C LYS A 929 -20.37 29.56 -8.94
N LYS A 930 -20.28 30.86 -8.68
CA LYS A 930 -20.60 31.92 -9.65
C LYS A 930 -19.76 31.78 -10.93
N LEU A 931 -18.53 31.31 -10.79
CA LEU A 931 -17.56 31.16 -11.88
C LEU A 931 -17.52 29.74 -12.47
N GLY A 932 -18.27 28.79 -11.94
CA GLY A 932 -18.25 27.40 -12.38
C GLY A 932 -16.91 26.68 -12.12
N LEU A 933 -16.21 27.04 -11.04
CA LEU A 933 -14.88 26.50 -10.68
C LEU A 933 -15.00 25.38 -9.65
N ASN A 934 -14.18 24.33 -9.80
CA ASN A 934 -14.05 23.26 -8.79
C ASN A 934 -12.86 23.46 -7.85
N GLN A 935 -11.98 24.41 -8.17
CA GLN A 935 -10.78 24.74 -7.42
C GLN A 935 -10.42 26.23 -7.61
N ILE A 936 -9.75 26.81 -6.61
CA ILE A 936 -9.28 28.20 -6.66
C ILE A 936 -7.97 28.38 -5.87
N PRO A 937 -6.91 28.95 -6.48
CA PRO A 937 -5.69 29.29 -5.76
C PRO A 937 -5.90 30.38 -4.69
N ALA A 938 -5.31 30.15 -3.52
CA ALA A 938 -5.28 31.08 -2.40
C ALA A 938 -3.94 31.83 -2.36
N LEU A 939 -3.99 33.14 -2.16
CA LEU A 939 -2.82 34.02 -2.17
C LEU A 939 -2.50 34.57 -0.79
N ASP A 940 -1.20 34.70 -0.50
CA ASP A 940 -0.71 35.55 0.60
C ASP A 940 -0.78 37.04 0.25
N ASP A 941 -0.40 37.88 1.21
CA ASP A 941 -0.39 39.35 1.07
C ASP A 941 0.62 39.85 0.02
N GLN A 942 1.58 39.02 -0.40
CA GLN A 942 2.56 39.32 -1.45
C GLN A 942 2.10 38.86 -2.84
N GLY A 943 0.91 38.23 -2.94
CA GLY A 943 0.35 37.68 -4.17
C GLY A 943 0.94 36.33 -4.57
N GLY A 944 1.66 35.66 -3.67
CA GLY A 944 2.18 34.31 -3.86
C GLY A 944 1.11 33.26 -3.59
N VAL A 945 1.07 32.18 -4.39
CA VAL A 945 0.19 31.05 -4.15
C VAL A 945 0.68 30.25 -2.94
N VAL A 946 -0.16 30.16 -1.91
CA VAL A 946 0.13 29.42 -0.67
C VAL A 946 -0.65 28.11 -0.55
N GLY A 947 -1.63 27.90 -1.42
CA GLY A 947 -2.40 26.66 -1.52
C GLY A 947 -3.56 26.77 -2.51
N VAL A 948 -4.34 25.70 -2.63
CA VAL A 948 -5.54 25.65 -3.45
C VAL A 948 -6.71 25.14 -2.63
N LEU A 949 -7.84 25.83 -2.67
CA LEU A 949 -9.10 25.33 -2.14
C LEU A 949 -9.83 24.55 -3.25
N SER A 950 -10.27 23.33 -2.97
CA SER A 950 -11.09 22.53 -3.89
C SER A 950 -12.43 22.16 -3.25
N MET A 951 -13.46 21.96 -4.06
CA MET A 951 -14.78 21.53 -3.58
C MET A 951 -14.70 20.24 -2.75
N GLN A 952 -13.86 19.31 -3.19
CA GLN A 952 -13.59 18.04 -2.51
C GLN A 952 -13.03 18.24 -1.09
N LEU A 953 -12.07 19.15 -0.96
CA LEU A 953 -11.46 19.44 0.34
C LEU A 953 -12.42 20.16 1.28
N ILE A 954 -13.29 21.04 0.75
CA ILE A 954 -14.37 21.66 1.53
C ILE A 954 -15.31 20.60 2.08
N ILE A 955 -15.77 19.64 1.26
CA ILE A 955 -16.61 18.52 1.72
C ILE A 955 -15.92 17.81 2.87
N ASN A 956 -14.68 17.37 2.66
CA ASN A 956 -13.93 16.60 3.66
C ASN A 956 -13.82 17.34 5.00
N LYS A 957 -13.58 18.66 4.98
CA LYS A 957 -13.43 19.45 6.22
C LYS A 957 -14.78 19.72 6.89
N LEU A 958 -15.85 19.94 6.13
CA LEU A 958 -17.20 20.17 6.67
C LEU A 958 -17.82 18.89 7.24
N THR A 959 -17.76 17.76 6.50
CA THR A 959 -18.35 16.48 6.93
C THR A 959 -17.62 15.90 8.13
N SER A 960 -16.30 16.09 8.21
CA SER A 960 -15.51 15.68 9.37
C SER A 960 -15.66 16.61 10.58
N GLY A 961 -16.32 17.77 10.45
CA GLY A 961 -16.39 18.78 11.51
C GLY A 961 -15.08 19.53 11.77
N ASN A 962 -14.11 19.45 10.85
CA ASN A 962 -12.81 20.12 11.00
C ASN A 962 -12.85 21.60 10.57
N ALA A 963 -13.90 22.03 9.87
CA ALA A 963 -14.15 23.41 9.53
C ALA A 963 -15.66 23.69 9.43
N THR A 964 -16.02 24.96 9.46
CA THR A 964 -17.35 25.50 9.20
C THR A 964 -17.29 26.46 8.00
N LEU A 965 -18.44 26.81 7.41
CA LEU A 965 -18.49 27.74 6.27
C LEU A 965 -17.91 29.14 6.60
N ASN A 966 -17.93 29.55 7.87
CA ASN A 966 -17.42 30.85 8.31
C ASN A 966 -15.91 30.86 8.57
N ASP A 967 -15.28 29.68 8.63
CA ASP A 967 -13.85 29.60 8.90
C ASP A 967 -13.03 30.12 7.70
N PRO A 968 -11.83 30.67 7.96
CA PRO A 968 -10.94 31.12 6.90
C PRO A 968 -10.48 29.93 6.05
N ILE A 969 -10.28 30.15 4.76
CA ILE A 969 -9.78 29.12 3.85
C ILE A 969 -8.38 28.63 4.22
N ALA A 970 -7.61 29.42 4.98
CA ALA A 970 -6.30 29.02 5.53
C ALA A 970 -6.31 27.64 6.24
N ASP A 971 -7.45 27.25 6.82
CA ASP A 971 -7.66 25.98 7.53
C ASP A 971 -8.12 24.83 6.60
N ALA A 972 -8.43 25.15 5.34
CA ALA A 972 -9.08 24.26 4.37
C ALA A 972 -8.44 24.23 2.98
N ILE A 973 -7.23 24.76 2.77
CA ILE A 973 -6.49 24.63 1.49
C ILE A 973 -5.55 23.43 1.47
N ASP A 974 -5.33 22.90 0.27
CA ASP A 974 -4.21 22.01 -0.02
C ASP A 974 -2.96 22.84 -0.31
N ARG A 975 -1.91 22.63 0.49
CA ARG A 975 -0.61 23.33 0.37
C ARG A 975 0.40 22.58 -0.50
N LEU A 976 0.14 21.31 -0.81
CA LEU A 976 1.00 20.48 -1.66
C LEU A 976 0.57 20.46 -3.11
N TYR A 977 -0.62 20.99 -3.40
CA TYR A 977 -1.32 21.10 -4.69
C TYR A 977 -0.43 20.93 -5.96
N PRO A 978 -0.95 20.23 -6.99
CA PRO A 978 -0.21 19.97 -8.21
C PRO A 978 0.16 21.27 -8.91
N ARG A 979 1.45 21.38 -9.28
CA ARG A 979 2.01 22.61 -9.86
C ARG A 979 3.18 22.36 -10.80
N VAL A 980 3.31 23.20 -11.82
CA VAL A 980 4.48 23.25 -12.71
C VAL A 980 4.85 24.71 -13.00
N GLU A 981 6.11 24.94 -13.36
CA GLU A 981 6.57 26.25 -13.83
C GLU A 981 6.01 26.57 -15.22
N LYS A 982 5.80 27.85 -15.53
CA LYS A 982 5.36 28.33 -16.85
C LYS A 982 6.28 27.89 -18.00
N SER A 983 7.54 27.58 -17.71
CA SER A 983 8.51 27.06 -18.69
C SER A 983 8.32 25.57 -19.03
N ALA A 984 7.47 24.84 -18.30
CA ALA A 984 7.21 23.43 -18.55
C ALA A 984 6.64 23.19 -19.95
N ASN A 985 6.78 21.94 -20.42
CA ASN A 985 6.18 21.50 -21.67
C ASN A 985 4.78 20.89 -21.42
N ILE A 986 3.99 20.78 -22.48
CA ILE A 986 2.63 20.24 -22.43
C ILE A 986 2.65 18.73 -22.12
N GLY A 987 3.72 18.01 -22.45
CA GLY A 987 3.92 16.62 -22.01
C GLY A 987 3.83 16.44 -20.50
N LEU A 988 4.50 17.30 -19.72
CA LEU A 988 4.42 17.27 -18.26
C LEU A 988 3.03 17.64 -17.75
N VAL A 989 2.35 18.61 -18.37
CA VAL A 989 0.96 18.95 -18.06
C VAL A 989 0.06 17.73 -18.23
N SER A 990 0.19 17.03 -19.36
CA SER A 990 -0.54 15.80 -19.65
C SER A 990 -0.32 14.76 -18.55
N ARG A 991 0.93 14.54 -18.12
CA ARG A 991 1.27 13.55 -17.09
C ARG A 991 0.66 13.87 -15.74
N VAL A 992 0.65 15.14 -15.33
CA VAL A 992 0.00 15.52 -14.07
C VAL A 992 -1.51 15.35 -14.18
N LEU A 993 -2.11 15.79 -15.29
CA LEU A 993 -3.54 15.66 -15.54
C LEU A 993 -4.01 14.23 -15.82
N GLU A 994 -3.13 13.22 -15.96
CA GLU A 994 -3.51 11.80 -15.97
C GLU A 994 -3.98 11.31 -14.58
N ARG A 995 -3.63 12.05 -13.52
CA ARG A 995 -3.90 11.70 -12.12
C ARG A 995 -4.69 12.78 -11.38
N GLU A 996 -4.35 14.04 -11.62
CA GLU A 996 -4.86 15.17 -10.85
C GLU A 996 -6.02 15.87 -11.57
N PRO A 997 -7.06 16.31 -10.85
CA PRO A 997 -8.22 16.99 -11.45
C PRO A 997 -7.90 18.40 -11.96
N TYR A 998 -6.73 18.95 -11.63
CA TYR A 998 -6.24 20.25 -12.07
C TYR A 998 -4.73 20.36 -11.92
N LEU A 999 -4.15 21.42 -12.49
CA LEU A 999 -2.75 21.78 -12.35
C LEU A 999 -2.60 23.31 -12.26
N VAL A 1000 -1.84 23.82 -11.28
CA VAL A 1000 -1.54 25.25 -11.17
C VAL A 1000 -0.23 25.57 -11.91
N ILE A 1001 -0.28 26.52 -12.84
CA ILE A 1001 0.90 27.04 -13.52
C ILE A 1001 1.45 28.20 -12.71
N LEU A 1002 2.72 28.15 -12.35
CA LEU A 1002 3.40 29.18 -11.58
C LEU A 1002 4.35 30.00 -12.46
N ASP A 1003 4.35 31.31 -12.23
CA ASP A 1003 5.38 32.24 -12.68
C ASP A 1003 6.23 32.62 -11.47
N THR A 1004 7.29 31.86 -11.26
CA THR A 1004 8.22 32.07 -10.16
C THR A 1004 9.08 33.31 -10.40
N GLN A 1005 9.03 34.25 -9.46
CA GLN A 1005 9.84 35.47 -9.47
C GLN A 1005 10.79 35.49 -8.27
N GLY A 1006 11.99 36.07 -8.42
CA GLY A 1006 13.01 36.14 -7.36
C GLY A 1006 13.90 34.89 -7.24
N LYS A 1007 14.78 34.86 -6.22
CA LYS A 1007 15.69 33.74 -5.93
C LYS A 1007 15.80 33.52 -4.42
N GLY A 1008 15.93 32.27 -3.98
CA GLY A 1008 16.10 31.93 -2.57
C GLY A 1008 14.90 32.38 -1.72
N PRO A 1009 15.10 33.03 -0.55
CA PRO A 1009 14.01 33.41 0.36
C PRO A 1009 13.08 34.51 -0.18
N SER A 1010 13.46 35.24 -1.24
CA SER A 1010 12.58 36.22 -1.91
C SER A 1010 11.77 35.62 -3.06
N LYS A 1011 11.75 34.28 -3.18
CA LYS A 1011 11.00 33.55 -4.20
C LYS A 1011 9.50 33.72 -3.96
N ILE A 1012 8.81 34.32 -4.92
CA ILE A 1012 7.35 34.45 -4.92
C ILE A 1012 6.80 33.66 -6.10
N ASN A 1013 5.93 32.70 -5.80
CA ASN A 1013 5.27 31.86 -6.82
C ASN A 1013 3.95 32.51 -7.21
N LYS A 1014 3.92 33.32 -8.27
CA LYS A 1014 2.67 33.95 -8.74
C LYS A 1014 1.86 32.97 -9.59
N PRO A 1015 0.52 33.01 -9.53
CA PRO A 1015 -0.32 32.16 -10.37
C PRO A 1015 -0.34 32.68 -11.81
N ALA A 1016 0.09 31.85 -12.77
CA ALA A 1016 0.07 32.15 -14.20
C ALA A 1016 -1.15 31.55 -14.92
N GLY A 1017 -1.75 30.50 -14.36
CA GLY A 1017 -2.94 29.84 -14.90
C GLY A 1017 -3.34 28.63 -14.07
N VAL A 1018 -4.55 28.11 -14.30
CA VAL A 1018 -5.00 26.80 -13.80
C VAL A 1018 -5.44 26.00 -15.00
N VAL A 1019 -4.87 24.81 -15.18
CA VAL A 1019 -5.23 23.88 -16.26
C VAL A 1019 -6.14 22.80 -15.70
N THR A 1020 -7.24 22.54 -16.39
CA THR A 1020 -8.15 21.42 -16.14
C THR A 1020 -8.07 20.38 -17.25
N PRO A 1021 -8.61 19.17 -17.03
CA PRO A 1021 -8.80 18.19 -18.09
C PRO A 1021 -9.50 18.75 -19.33
N LEU A 1022 -10.49 19.64 -19.15
CA LEU A 1022 -11.20 20.27 -20.26
C LEU A 1022 -10.29 21.20 -21.09
N ASP A 1023 -9.48 22.04 -20.43
CA ASP A 1023 -8.56 22.96 -21.12
C ASP A 1023 -7.54 22.17 -21.96
N PHE A 1024 -7.01 21.09 -21.39
CA PHE A 1024 -6.08 20.21 -22.06
C PHE A 1024 -6.72 19.48 -23.25
N LEU A 1025 -7.91 18.89 -23.08
CA LEU A 1025 -8.61 18.21 -24.16
C LEU A 1025 -9.00 19.17 -25.30
N GLN A 1026 -9.41 20.40 -24.99
CA GLN A 1026 -9.66 21.42 -26.02
C GLN A 1026 -8.40 21.78 -26.81
N PHE A 1027 -7.25 21.82 -26.13
CA PHE A 1027 -5.98 22.00 -26.80
C PHE A 1027 -5.68 20.81 -27.73
N ILE A 1028 -5.83 19.56 -27.25
CA ILE A 1028 -5.61 18.35 -28.06
C ILE A 1028 -6.54 18.30 -29.27
N GLN A 1029 -7.82 18.63 -29.11
CA GLN A 1029 -8.79 18.71 -30.21
C GLN A 1029 -8.38 19.68 -31.33
N LYS A 1030 -7.59 20.72 -31.04
CA LYS A 1030 -7.10 21.68 -32.04
C LYS A 1030 -5.82 21.23 -32.75
N GLN A 1031 -5.13 20.21 -32.22
CA GLN A 1031 -3.91 19.66 -32.81
C GLN A 1031 -4.21 18.52 -33.80
N HIS A 1032 -5.41 17.96 -33.71
CA HIS A 1032 -6.01 17.03 -34.68
C HIS A 1032 -6.89 17.81 -35.65
#